data_AF-A0A5P8N2X6-F1
#
_entry.id   AF-A0A5P8N2X6-F1
#
_cell.length_a   1.000
_cell.length_b   1.000
_cell.length_c   1.000
_cell.angle_alpha   90.00
_cell.angle_beta   90.00
_cell.angle_gamma   90.00
#
_symmetry.space_group_name_H-M   'P 1'
#
loop_
_entity.id
_entity.type
_entity.pdbx_description
1 polymer ?
#
loop_
_entity_poly.entity_id
_entity_poly.type
_entity_poly.pdbx_seq_one_letter_code
_entity_poly.pdbx_strand_id
1 'polypeptide(L)'
;MNVDSSTAFAPLDTSAASLAPAAAPADEWRPIIPVPPDAPKVGREVLFNACPRRLRDDGFAFTDAWAYRAPDHSVLFYIARLDRPANGRPAEKQMVPISFCEGPDGQRRFFPKSQSAPRALFNLPRLVAEAPDLPVMVVEGEKTARAAEVRFSDYAVTTSPGGSKAARMADWSALRGRHVVIVPDVDAPGDAYARTVSEIAVKAGVASVRIAEMPDGLPQAWDLADDVPEGVAWTDIERAIAEAPEVDQQAVADKVREANAPLPLFQPLPSAKVFPVDALGPLASAAQAIANKVQVPMGIAGQSVLAAAALAAQPHANVLLPFGQERPLSLFFVTVAESGARKSTADNEALWPVSRHEKNLRDLDSELQKTWRIAHAAWTAERKKIEADKKLGFDDRKDRLTTLGDEPEKPLAPFIVTADLTPDGLTKNWPNAHAGLGVFTAEGGVFTGSHGMSDDNKLRTAAMLSELWDGRPIKRVRAGDGVSILPGRRLSLHVMVQPDAAAGFLADKVLRDQGLLSRVLVSAPASLAGSRLYRETDPKDEAAIRTYGARLLSILEAPAKMAEGSRNELAPRALVMSAAAERGWRDFFDHVEGALSDPEVRAVQDFAAKAAEHAARIAGVLTIYDNPNADEIAEEAMACAVELASWYVGEAIRLQRAGLTDPKLIAAQKLLEWLQPQGGEPIKFRDILQYGPGDARTKKAAETSLTVLSEHGWVREVSKRPRTFEVVAAA
;
A
#
# COMPACT_ATOMS: atom_id res chain seq x y z
N MET A 1 -14.60 -60.85 -3.18
CA MET A 1 -15.90 -60.18 -2.99
C MET A 1 -15.65 -58.70 -3.19
N ASN A 2 -16.14 -58.16 -4.30
CA ASN A 2 -16.11 -56.73 -4.61
C ASN A 2 -17.04 -55.99 -3.66
N VAL A 3 -16.57 -54.89 -3.07
CA VAL A 3 -17.45 -53.77 -2.72
C VAL A 3 -16.76 -52.50 -3.17
N ASP A 4 -17.46 -51.83 -4.07
CA ASP A 4 -17.14 -50.64 -4.84
C ASP A 4 -17.14 -49.38 -3.94
N SER A 5 -16.18 -48.49 -4.13
CA SER A 5 -15.96 -47.28 -3.32
C SER A 5 -16.57 -46.02 -3.95
N SER A 6 -17.65 -46.14 -4.72
CA SER A 6 -18.18 -45.06 -5.56
C SER A 6 -19.34 -44.24 -4.95
N THR A 7 -19.45 -44.08 -3.62
CA THR A 7 -20.53 -43.27 -3.01
C THR A 7 -20.08 -42.20 -2.00
N ALA A 8 -18.83 -41.73 -2.07
CA ALA A 8 -18.35 -40.62 -1.24
C ALA A 8 -18.58 -39.21 -1.86
N PHE A 9 -19.18 -39.11 -3.05
CA PHE A 9 -19.30 -37.84 -3.81
C PHE A 9 -20.68 -37.63 -4.44
N ALA A 10 -21.76 -37.76 -3.67
CA ALA A 10 -23.06 -37.20 -4.07
C ALA A 10 -23.18 -35.75 -3.55
N PRO A 11 -23.52 -34.75 -4.39
CA PRO A 11 -23.69 -33.36 -3.95
C PRO A 11 -24.89 -33.25 -3.00
N LEU A 12 -24.70 -32.61 -1.86
CA LEU A 12 -25.80 -32.17 -1.00
C LEU A 12 -26.56 -31.05 -1.73
N ASP A 13 -27.86 -31.26 -1.84
CA ASP A 13 -28.85 -30.36 -2.44
C ASP A 13 -28.70 -28.93 -1.91
N THR A 14 -28.28 -28.01 -2.79
CA THR A 14 -28.16 -26.58 -2.49
C THR A 14 -29.54 -25.91 -2.62
N SER A 15 -30.41 -26.18 -1.65
CA SER A 15 -31.61 -25.37 -1.41
C SER A 15 -31.67 -24.93 0.06
N ALA A 16 -30.59 -24.35 0.58
CA ALA A 16 -30.63 -23.52 1.78
C ALA A 16 -30.55 -22.06 1.34
N ALA A 17 -31.73 -21.46 1.15
CA ALA A 17 -31.86 -20.04 0.95
C ALA A 17 -31.10 -19.28 2.04
N SER A 18 -30.27 -18.33 1.59
CA SER A 18 -29.69 -17.27 2.38
C SER A 18 -30.76 -16.63 3.28
N LEU A 19 -30.83 -17.06 4.54
CA LEU A 19 -31.49 -16.30 5.59
C LEU A 19 -30.63 -15.08 5.85
N ALA A 20 -31.00 -13.96 5.22
CA ALA A 20 -30.69 -12.65 5.76
C ALA A 20 -31.05 -12.66 7.26
N PRO A 21 -30.24 -12.06 8.15
CA PRO A 21 -30.60 -11.98 9.55
C PRO A 21 -31.97 -11.32 9.64
N ALA A 22 -32.95 -12.08 10.15
CA ALA A 22 -34.28 -11.55 10.42
C ALA A 22 -34.12 -10.31 11.29
N ALA A 23 -34.72 -9.21 10.87
CA ALA A 23 -34.80 -8.00 11.68
C ALA A 23 -35.29 -8.40 13.08
N ALA A 24 -34.54 -7.99 14.10
CA ALA A 24 -34.90 -8.26 15.49
C ALA A 24 -36.36 -7.83 15.74
N PRO A 25 -37.18 -8.63 16.44
CA PRO A 25 -38.55 -8.24 16.76
C PRO A 25 -38.55 -6.92 17.53
N ALA A 26 -39.52 -6.06 17.23
CA ALA A 26 -39.70 -4.78 17.89
C ALA A 26 -39.81 -4.97 19.41
N ASP A 27 -39.06 -4.18 20.15
CA ASP A 27 -38.93 -4.25 21.60
C ASP A 27 -40.29 -3.94 22.28
N GLU A 28 -40.97 -4.97 22.81
CA GLU A 28 -42.36 -4.87 23.29
C GLU A 28 -42.53 -4.05 24.58
N TRP A 29 -41.48 -3.89 25.39
CA TRP A 29 -41.52 -3.13 26.65
C TRP A 29 -40.78 -1.80 26.54
N ARG A 30 -41.49 -0.69 26.77
CA ARG A 30 -40.97 0.67 26.60
C ARG A 30 -40.74 1.35 27.97
N PRO A 31 -39.52 1.80 28.28
CA PRO A 31 -39.26 2.60 29.49
C PRO A 31 -40.05 3.93 29.50
N ILE A 32 -40.67 4.25 30.64
CA ILE A 32 -41.24 5.55 30.97
C ILE A 32 -40.23 6.32 31.82
N ILE A 33 -39.85 7.51 31.38
CA ILE A 33 -38.77 8.30 31.98
C ILE A 33 -39.23 9.77 32.07
N PRO A 34 -39.17 10.43 33.24
CA PRO A 34 -38.86 9.85 34.55
C PRO A 34 -39.97 8.89 35.04
N VAL A 35 -39.66 8.11 36.08
CA VAL A 35 -40.63 7.25 36.77
C VAL A 35 -41.76 8.14 37.32
N PRO A 36 -43.03 7.88 36.95
CA PRO A 36 -44.12 8.77 37.29
C PRO A 36 -44.52 8.64 38.77
N PRO A 37 -45.13 9.68 39.38
CA PRO A 37 -45.50 9.67 40.80
C PRO A 37 -46.52 8.60 41.20
N ASP A 38 -47.31 8.10 40.24
CA ASP A 38 -48.29 7.02 40.43
C ASP A 38 -47.67 5.61 40.38
N ALA A 39 -46.36 5.49 40.12
CA ALA A 39 -45.65 4.21 40.16
C ALA A 39 -45.62 3.64 41.60
N PRO A 40 -45.63 2.30 41.76
CA PRO A 40 -45.53 1.67 43.07
C PRO A 40 -44.30 2.16 43.85
N LYS A 41 -44.47 2.42 45.15
CA LYS A 41 -43.36 2.78 46.03
C LYS A 41 -42.28 1.70 45.95
N VAL A 42 -41.06 2.13 45.61
CA VAL A 42 -39.95 1.22 45.38
C VAL A 42 -39.39 0.74 46.71
N GLY A 43 -39.36 -0.59 46.88
CA GLY A 43 -38.68 -1.28 47.97
C GLY A 43 -37.93 -2.50 47.43
N ARG A 44 -37.11 -3.12 48.29
CA ARG A 44 -36.29 -4.31 47.96
C ARG A 44 -37.11 -5.39 47.24
N GLU A 45 -38.30 -5.70 47.73
CA GLU A 45 -39.17 -6.72 47.13
C GLU A 45 -39.63 -6.35 45.72
N VAL A 46 -39.97 -5.09 45.46
CA VAL A 46 -40.44 -4.63 44.14
C VAL A 46 -39.33 -4.77 43.10
N LEU A 47 -38.11 -4.32 43.43
CA LEU A 47 -36.96 -4.42 42.52
C LEU A 47 -36.50 -5.87 42.33
N PHE A 48 -36.48 -6.66 43.40
CA PHE A 48 -36.12 -8.07 43.29
C PHE A 48 -37.14 -8.86 42.47
N ASN A 49 -38.43 -8.54 42.59
CA ASN A 49 -39.48 -9.15 41.77
C ASN A 49 -39.42 -8.76 40.30
N ALA A 50 -38.92 -7.56 40.00
CA ALA A 50 -38.66 -7.10 38.63
C ALA A 50 -37.44 -7.79 37.98
N CYS A 51 -36.53 -8.37 38.76
CA CYS A 51 -35.37 -9.08 38.22
C CYS A 51 -35.79 -10.36 37.47
N PRO A 52 -35.06 -10.78 36.42
CA PRO A 52 -35.35 -12.00 35.68
C PRO A 52 -35.48 -13.21 36.61
N ARG A 53 -36.58 -13.97 36.48
CA ARG A 53 -36.88 -15.13 37.34
C ARG A 53 -35.73 -16.14 37.39
N ARG A 54 -35.06 -16.38 36.25
CA ARG A 54 -33.89 -17.26 36.15
C ARG A 54 -32.80 -16.96 37.19
N LEU A 55 -32.54 -15.69 37.52
CA LEU A 55 -31.50 -15.34 38.49
C LEU A 55 -31.88 -15.81 39.90
N ARG A 56 -33.17 -15.80 40.23
CA ARG A 56 -33.66 -16.34 41.52
C ARG A 56 -33.55 -17.86 41.53
N ASP A 57 -33.93 -18.50 40.42
CA ASP A 57 -33.82 -19.95 40.25
C ASP A 57 -32.35 -20.43 40.33
N ASP A 58 -31.41 -19.60 39.86
CA ASP A 58 -29.96 -19.83 39.93
C ASP A 58 -29.34 -19.49 41.30
N GLY A 59 -30.14 -19.06 42.29
CA GLY A 59 -29.71 -18.82 43.66
C GLY A 59 -29.09 -17.44 43.93
N PHE A 60 -29.32 -16.45 43.05
CA PHE A 60 -28.93 -15.06 43.33
C PHE A 60 -29.90 -14.40 44.32
N ALA A 61 -29.33 -13.70 45.30
CA ALA A 61 -30.07 -12.89 46.26
C ALA A 61 -29.87 -11.40 46.00
N PHE A 62 -30.91 -10.59 46.19
CA PHE A 62 -30.80 -9.14 46.14
C PHE A 62 -29.85 -8.65 47.23
N THR A 63 -28.87 -7.83 46.88
CA THR A 63 -27.93 -7.24 47.83
C THR A 63 -28.21 -5.76 48.00
N ASP A 64 -28.28 -5.00 46.91
CA ASP A 64 -28.42 -3.55 46.94
C ASP A 64 -29.08 -3.01 45.65
N ALA A 65 -29.48 -1.74 45.62
CA ALA A 65 -29.87 -1.05 44.40
C ALA A 65 -29.62 0.46 44.44
N TRP A 66 -29.19 1.02 43.31
CA TRP A 66 -28.88 2.43 43.16
C TRP A 66 -29.83 3.11 42.18
N ALA A 67 -30.38 4.26 42.60
CA ALA A 67 -31.29 5.05 41.79
C ALA A 67 -30.50 6.07 40.94
N TYR A 68 -30.72 6.05 39.64
CA TYR A 68 -30.29 7.10 38.74
C TYR A 68 -31.37 8.17 38.67
N ARG A 69 -30.98 9.44 38.83
CA ARG A 69 -31.93 10.56 38.99
C ARG A 69 -31.64 11.67 37.99
N ALA A 70 -32.69 12.35 37.55
CA ALA A 70 -32.58 13.61 36.83
C ALA A 70 -32.22 14.75 37.82
N PRO A 71 -31.80 15.93 37.32
CA PRO A 71 -31.40 17.06 38.16
C PRO A 71 -32.45 17.52 39.17
N ASP A 72 -33.73 17.29 38.90
CA ASP A 72 -34.86 17.58 39.79
C ASP A 72 -35.15 16.47 40.82
N HIS A 73 -34.22 15.51 40.97
CA HIS A 73 -34.31 14.29 41.78
C HIS A 73 -35.34 13.25 41.36
N SER A 74 -36.07 13.47 40.25
CA SER A 74 -36.96 12.47 39.69
C SER A 74 -36.17 11.22 39.31
N VAL A 75 -36.72 10.04 39.61
CA VAL A 75 -36.03 8.77 39.34
C VAL A 75 -36.12 8.46 37.85
N LEU A 76 -35.00 8.12 37.22
CA LEU A 76 -34.94 7.69 35.82
C LEU A 76 -35.03 6.16 35.73
N PHE A 77 -34.18 5.46 36.47
CA PHE A 77 -34.12 3.99 36.54
C PHE A 77 -33.29 3.56 37.75
N TYR A 78 -33.21 2.25 37.98
CA TYR A 78 -32.37 1.64 39.02
C TYR A 78 -31.36 0.66 38.41
N ILE A 79 -30.22 0.50 39.08
CA ILE A 79 -29.34 -0.66 38.91
C ILE A 79 -29.44 -1.49 40.18
N ALA A 80 -29.93 -2.73 40.07
CA ALA A 80 -30.00 -3.67 41.18
C ALA A 80 -28.80 -4.62 41.16
N ARG A 81 -28.17 -4.83 42.31
CA ARG A 81 -27.12 -5.83 42.52
C ARG A 81 -27.70 -7.09 43.12
N LEU A 82 -27.39 -8.21 42.51
CA LEU A 82 -27.65 -9.53 43.06
C LEU A 82 -26.34 -10.29 43.21
N ASP A 83 -26.13 -10.92 44.36
CA ASP A 83 -24.97 -11.76 44.62
C ASP A 83 -25.40 -13.22 44.81
N ARG A 84 -24.57 -14.14 44.31
CA ARG A 84 -24.68 -15.58 44.53
C ARG A 84 -23.44 -16.05 45.30
N PRO A 85 -23.60 -16.62 46.50
CA PRO A 85 -22.47 -17.09 47.30
C PRO A 85 -21.78 -18.30 46.66
N ALA A 86 -20.52 -18.55 47.01
CA ALA A 86 -19.78 -19.72 46.54
C ALA A 86 -20.34 -21.00 47.19
N ASN A 87 -21.07 -21.81 46.43
CA ASN A 87 -21.71 -23.04 46.87
C ASN A 87 -21.38 -24.23 45.93
N GLY A 88 -20.10 -24.47 45.69
CA GLY A 88 -19.61 -25.44 44.69
C GLY A 88 -19.44 -24.87 43.28
N ARG A 89 -19.78 -23.60 43.09
CA ARG A 89 -19.45 -22.75 41.93
C ARG A 89 -18.83 -21.45 42.44
N PRO A 90 -18.01 -20.74 41.65
CA PRO A 90 -17.50 -19.43 42.04
C PRO A 90 -18.62 -18.48 42.45
N ALA A 91 -18.35 -17.64 43.46
CA ALA A 91 -19.23 -16.53 43.81
C ALA A 91 -19.38 -15.60 42.61
N GLU A 92 -20.58 -15.05 42.42
CA GLU A 92 -20.90 -14.28 41.23
C GLU A 92 -21.81 -13.10 41.58
N LYS A 93 -21.55 -11.95 40.95
CA LYS A 93 -22.38 -10.74 41.06
C LYS A 93 -23.06 -10.44 39.71
N GLN A 94 -24.31 -10.01 39.76
CA GLN A 94 -25.10 -9.60 38.59
C GLN A 94 -25.68 -8.20 38.82
N MET A 95 -25.46 -7.32 37.86
CA MET A 95 -25.97 -5.94 37.86
C MET A 95 -27.12 -5.85 36.86
N VAL A 96 -28.34 -5.62 37.36
CA VAL A 96 -29.57 -5.66 36.57
C VAL A 96 -30.17 -4.26 36.46
N PRO A 97 -30.23 -3.67 35.26
CA PRO A 97 -30.94 -2.42 35.05
C PRO A 97 -32.45 -2.64 35.12
N ILE A 98 -33.14 -1.84 35.93
CA ILE A 98 -34.58 -1.90 36.14
C ILE A 98 -35.18 -0.53 35.83
N SER A 99 -36.03 -0.48 34.81
CA SER A 99 -36.78 0.72 34.43
C SER A 99 -38.27 0.52 34.73
N PHE A 100 -39.02 1.60 34.96
CA PHE A 100 -40.47 1.53 34.93
C PHE A 100 -40.90 1.50 33.46
N CYS A 101 -41.61 0.46 33.04
CA CYS A 101 -41.94 0.23 31.64
C CYS A 101 -43.44 0.03 31.44
N GLU A 102 -43.90 0.37 30.24
CA GLU A 102 -45.21 0.00 29.71
C GLU A 102 -45.03 -1.15 28.71
N GLY A 103 -45.79 -2.24 28.91
CA GLY A 103 -45.82 -3.39 28.03
C GLY A 103 -46.86 -3.26 26.90
N PRO A 104 -46.92 -4.22 25.97
CA PRO A 104 -47.81 -4.18 24.81
C PRO A 104 -49.31 -4.17 25.18
N ASP A 105 -49.65 -4.73 26.34
CA ASP A 105 -51.02 -4.79 26.86
C ASP A 105 -51.39 -3.57 27.75
N GLY A 106 -50.57 -2.51 27.74
CA GLY A 106 -50.75 -1.33 28.60
C GLY A 106 -50.38 -1.53 30.07
N GLN A 107 -49.86 -2.71 30.44
CA GLN A 107 -49.41 -2.99 31.81
C GLN A 107 -48.16 -2.15 32.14
N ARG A 108 -48.22 -1.38 33.23
CA ARG A 108 -47.09 -0.58 33.73
C ARG A 108 -46.47 -1.23 34.97
N ARG A 109 -45.16 -1.52 34.93
CA ARG A 109 -44.41 -2.09 36.07
C ARG A 109 -42.92 -1.86 35.94
N PHE A 110 -42.19 -2.05 37.04
CA PHE A 110 -40.74 -2.20 36.97
C PHE A 110 -40.37 -3.49 36.22
N PHE A 111 -39.47 -3.36 35.26
CA PHE A 111 -39.09 -4.44 34.34
C PHE A 111 -37.56 -4.41 34.10
N PRO A 112 -36.90 -5.55 33.87
CA PRO A 112 -35.45 -5.60 33.72
C PRO A 112 -35.07 -5.13 32.32
N LYS A 113 -34.99 -3.81 32.17
CA LYS A 113 -34.82 -3.12 30.90
C LYS A 113 -33.86 -1.95 31.06
N SER A 114 -32.82 -1.95 30.23
CA SER A 114 -31.94 -0.80 30.08
C SER A 114 -32.63 0.34 29.34
N GLN A 115 -32.32 1.58 29.74
CA GLN A 115 -32.67 2.75 28.94
C GLN A 115 -31.84 2.78 27.66
N SER A 116 -32.41 3.39 26.61
CA SER A 116 -31.68 3.74 25.40
C SER A 116 -30.53 4.68 25.74
N ALA A 117 -29.42 4.59 25.00
CA ALA A 117 -28.35 5.57 25.11
C ALA A 117 -28.81 6.94 24.57
N PRO A 118 -28.28 8.06 25.09
CA PRO A 118 -27.33 8.12 26.19
C PRO A 118 -28.01 8.07 27.57
N ARG A 119 -27.38 7.40 28.54
CA ARG A 119 -27.91 7.18 29.90
C ARG A 119 -27.33 8.19 30.89
N ALA A 120 -28.11 8.61 31.89
CA ALA A 120 -27.61 9.50 32.93
C ALA A 120 -26.45 8.87 33.74
N LEU A 121 -25.54 9.73 34.23
CA LEU A 121 -24.51 9.35 35.21
C LEU A 121 -25.11 9.15 36.60
N PHE A 122 -24.44 8.35 37.43
CA PHE A 122 -24.81 8.19 38.82
C PHE A 122 -24.57 9.50 39.58
N ASN A 123 -25.39 9.83 40.58
CA ASN A 123 -25.29 11.12 41.30
C ASN A 123 -25.39 12.38 40.41
N LEU A 124 -26.08 12.32 39.26
CA LEU A 124 -26.26 13.48 38.37
C LEU A 124 -26.75 14.76 39.09
N PRO A 125 -27.73 14.74 40.03
CA PRO A 125 -28.13 15.95 40.79
C PRO A 125 -26.95 16.62 41.50
N ARG A 126 -26.05 15.82 42.09
CA ARG A 126 -24.85 16.32 42.76
C ARG A 126 -23.91 16.99 41.78
N LEU A 127 -23.71 16.41 40.60
CA LEU A 127 -22.83 16.96 39.56
C LEU A 127 -23.30 18.31 39.04
N VAL A 128 -24.61 18.49 38.84
CA VAL A 128 -25.15 19.65 38.11
C VAL A 128 -25.80 20.72 38.99
N ALA A 129 -26.34 20.36 40.16
CA ALA A 129 -27.14 21.26 40.98
C ALA A 129 -26.56 21.48 42.39
N GLU A 130 -26.13 20.41 43.08
CA GLU A 130 -25.74 20.53 44.50
C GLU A 130 -24.26 20.91 44.69
N ALA A 131 -23.38 20.41 43.83
CA ALA A 131 -21.94 20.64 43.90
C ALA A 131 -21.33 20.94 42.51
N PRO A 132 -21.82 21.97 41.79
CA PRO A 132 -21.35 22.32 40.45
C PRO A 132 -19.90 22.82 40.40
N ASP A 133 -19.33 23.21 41.54
CA ASP A 133 -17.97 23.79 41.61
C ASP A 133 -16.90 22.79 42.06
N LEU A 134 -17.28 21.63 42.60
CA LEU A 134 -16.32 20.61 43.04
C LEU A 134 -15.65 19.90 41.86
N PRO A 135 -14.39 19.44 41.97
CA PRO A 135 -13.84 18.48 41.02
C PRO A 135 -14.66 17.18 41.02
N VAL A 136 -14.67 16.47 39.90
CA VAL A 136 -15.44 15.23 39.75
C VAL A 136 -14.51 14.03 39.94
N MET A 137 -14.92 13.09 40.77
CA MET A 137 -14.25 11.79 40.90
C MET A 137 -15.08 10.73 40.19
N VAL A 138 -14.46 9.99 39.27
CA VAL A 138 -15.10 8.88 38.55
C VAL A 138 -14.49 7.56 39.00
N VAL A 139 -15.35 6.62 39.40
CA VAL A 139 -14.98 5.24 39.75
C VAL A 139 -15.76 4.23 38.89
N GLU A 140 -15.44 2.94 38.95
CA GLU A 140 -16.08 1.92 38.08
C GLU A 140 -17.52 1.57 38.51
N GLY A 141 -17.78 1.40 39.81
CA GLY A 141 -19.05 0.87 40.30
C GLY A 141 -19.84 1.81 41.23
N GLU A 142 -21.16 1.58 41.32
CA GLU A 142 -22.06 2.39 42.17
C GLU A 142 -21.79 2.18 43.67
N LYS A 143 -21.41 0.95 44.08
CA LYS A 143 -20.95 0.65 45.45
C LYS A 143 -19.73 1.51 45.80
N THR A 144 -18.73 1.50 44.92
CA THR A 144 -17.48 2.24 45.03
C THR A 144 -17.74 3.74 45.06
N ALA A 145 -18.63 4.24 44.20
CA ALA A 145 -19.00 5.66 44.17
C ALA A 145 -19.62 6.12 45.48
N ARG A 146 -20.45 5.28 46.10
CA ARG A 146 -21.07 5.59 47.40
C ARG A 146 -20.07 5.59 48.55
N ALA A 147 -19.12 4.65 48.56
CA ALA A 147 -18.06 4.62 49.57
C ALA A 147 -17.12 5.83 49.43
N ALA A 148 -16.72 6.15 48.20
CA ALA A 148 -15.87 7.29 47.91
C ALA A 148 -16.54 8.63 48.24
N GLU A 149 -17.86 8.77 48.04
CA GLU A 149 -18.60 9.98 48.40
C GLU A 149 -18.54 10.31 49.90
N VAL A 150 -18.46 9.29 50.77
CA VAL A 150 -18.32 9.47 52.22
C VAL A 150 -16.90 9.92 52.58
N ARG A 151 -15.89 9.38 51.89
CA ARG A 151 -14.47 9.58 52.24
C ARG A 151 -13.86 10.83 51.60
N PHE A 152 -14.30 11.17 50.39
CA PHE A 152 -13.78 12.23 49.55
C PHE A 152 -14.84 13.33 49.36
N SER A 153 -15.21 14.00 50.45
CA SER A 153 -16.25 15.04 50.46
C SER A 153 -15.94 16.24 49.55
N ASP A 154 -14.66 16.44 49.23
CA ASP A 154 -14.17 17.51 48.35
C ASP A 154 -14.39 17.20 46.86
N TYR A 155 -14.96 16.04 46.53
CA TYR A 155 -15.28 15.63 45.18
C TYR A 155 -16.79 15.41 44.99
N ALA A 156 -17.27 15.68 43.79
CA ALA A 156 -18.54 15.15 43.31
C ALA A 156 -18.29 13.77 42.69
N VAL A 157 -18.65 12.70 43.40
CA VAL A 157 -18.34 11.32 42.98
C VAL A 157 -19.44 10.74 42.09
N THR A 158 -19.05 10.09 40.99
CA THR A 158 -19.96 9.49 40.00
C THR A 158 -19.42 8.19 39.38
N THR A 159 -20.28 7.50 38.64
CA THR A 159 -19.95 6.38 37.75
C THR A 159 -20.97 6.27 36.61
N SER A 160 -20.64 5.51 35.57
CA SER A 160 -21.54 5.16 34.47
C SER A 160 -22.33 3.87 34.74
N PRO A 161 -23.59 3.76 34.27
CA PRO A 161 -24.41 2.57 34.49
C PRO A 161 -23.94 1.38 33.63
N GLY A 162 -23.78 0.21 34.26
CA GLY A 162 -23.52 -1.07 33.57
C GLY A 162 -22.05 -1.54 33.58
N GLY A 163 -21.21 -0.98 34.46
CA GLY A 163 -19.83 -1.41 34.69
C GLY A 163 -18.85 -1.03 33.58
N SER A 164 -17.61 -1.56 33.67
CA SER A 164 -16.46 -1.19 32.82
C SER A 164 -16.71 -1.20 31.31
N LYS A 165 -17.63 -2.03 30.82
CA LYS A 165 -17.91 -2.19 29.38
C LYS A 165 -19.00 -1.26 28.83
N ALA A 166 -19.68 -0.49 29.68
CA ALA A 166 -20.86 0.31 29.29
C ALA A 166 -20.64 1.83 29.33
N ALA A 167 -19.44 2.31 29.67
CA ALA A 167 -19.12 3.75 29.81
C ALA A 167 -19.57 4.61 28.61
N ARG A 168 -19.39 4.11 27.38
CA ARG A 168 -19.76 4.80 26.13
C ARG A 168 -21.27 4.99 25.93
N MET A 169 -22.10 4.33 26.73
CA MET A 169 -23.56 4.42 26.65
C MET A 169 -24.13 5.53 27.54
N ALA A 170 -23.28 6.20 28.33
CA ALA A 170 -23.70 7.27 29.23
C ALA A 170 -23.54 8.67 28.60
N ASP A 171 -24.30 9.64 29.10
CA ASP A 171 -24.16 11.05 28.81
C ASP A 171 -23.15 11.68 29.77
N TRP A 172 -21.99 12.05 29.26
CA TRP A 172 -20.91 12.66 30.03
C TRP A 172 -20.89 14.20 29.95
N SER A 173 -21.90 14.82 29.32
CA SER A 173 -21.98 16.27 29.15
C SER A 173 -21.96 17.05 30.47
N ALA A 174 -22.40 16.43 31.57
CA ALA A 174 -22.33 17.00 32.92
C ALA A 174 -20.89 17.29 33.40
N LEU A 175 -19.86 16.74 32.74
CA LEU A 175 -18.46 16.97 33.09
C LEU A 175 -17.83 18.17 32.35
N ARG A 176 -18.54 18.78 31.39
CA ARG A 176 -17.98 19.87 30.58
C ARG A 176 -17.43 20.99 31.45
N GLY A 177 -16.19 21.39 31.18
CA GLY A 177 -15.47 22.44 31.91
C GLY A 177 -15.01 22.05 33.33
N ARG A 178 -15.17 20.79 33.75
CA ARG A 178 -14.81 20.32 35.09
C ARG A 178 -13.42 19.69 35.12
N HIS A 179 -12.78 19.73 36.29
CA HIS A 179 -11.58 18.94 36.58
C HIS A 179 -12.00 17.54 37.03
N VAL A 180 -11.50 16.50 36.35
CA VAL A 180 -11.90 15.11 36.59
C VAL A 180 -10.70 14.30 37.09
N VAL A 181 -10.90 13.51 38.15
CA VAL A 181 -9.98 12.45 38.57
C VAL A 181 -10.66 11.10 38.43
N ILE A 182 -9.99 10.15 37.79
CA ILE A 182 -10.49 8.79 37.58
C ILE A 182 -9.69 7.87 38.50
N VAL A 183 -10.40 7.08 39.32
CA VAL A 183 -9.79 6.11 40.23
C VAL A 183 -10.15 4.71 39.74
N PRO A 184 -9.20 3.95 39.16
CA PRO A 184 -9.45 2.60 38.69
C PRO A 184 -9.53 1.59 39.85
N ASP A 185 -10.25 0.49 39.62
CA ASP A 185 -10.10 -0.73 40.42
C ASP A 185 -8.71 -1.33 40.13
N VAL A 186 -8.09 -2.03 41.09
CA VAL A 186 -6.72 -2.57 40.97
C VAL A 186 -6.71 -3.86 40.13
N ASP A 187 -7.11 -3.76 38.88
CA ASP A 187 -7.04 -4.84 37.89
C ASP A 187 -7.04 -4.32 36.43
N ALA A 188 -6.81 -5.23 35.48
CA ALA A 188 -6.77 -4.88 34.06
C ALA A 188 -8.11 -4.34 33.50
N PRO A 189 -9.29 -4.87 33.89
CA PRO A 189 -10.58 -4.24 33.58
C PRO A 189 -10.72 -2.80 34.07
N GLY A 190 -10.32 -2.49 35.30
CA GLY A 190 -10.33 -1.16 35.90
C GLY A 190 -9.46 -0.17 35.14
N ASP A 191 -8.24 -0.59 34.78
CA ASP A 191 -7.35 0.21 33.92
C ASP A 191 -7.97 0.51 32.55
N ALA A 192 -8.65 -0.48 31.95
CA ALA A 192 -9.31 -0.31 30.67
C ALA A 192 -10.52 0.64 30.75
N TYR A 193 -11.28 0.57 31.85
CA TYR A 193 -12.35 1.52 32.13
C TYR A 193 -11.81 2.94 32.28
N ALA A 194 -10.74 3.13 33.06
CA ALA A 194 -10.16 4.44 33.29
C ALA A 194 -9.66 5.11 32.00
N ARG A 195 -8.97 4.35 31.14
CA ARG A 195 -8.58 4.82 29.80
C ARG A 195 -9.80 5.21 28.96
N THR A 196 -10.82 4.36 28.91
CA THR A 196 -12.05 4.62 28.14
C THR A 196 -12.77 5.87 28.63
N VAL A 197 -12.90 6.05 29.95
CA VAL A 197 -13.53 7.22 30.55
C VAL A 197 -12.71 8.48 30.27
N SER A 198 -11.37 8.42 30.29
CA SER A 198 -10.54 9.59 29.97
C SER A 198 -10.78 10.10 28.55
N GLU A 199 -10.90 9.20 27.56
CA GLU A 199 -11.22 9.55 26.17
C GLU A 199 -12.59 10.21 26.06
N ILE A 200 -13.58 9.65 26.76
CA ILE A 200 -14.95 10.18 26.75
C ILE A 200 -15.02 11.54 27.45
N ALA A 201 -14.33 11.70 28.57
CA ALA A 201 -14.25 12.94 29.34
C ALA A 201 -13.60 14.06 28.53
N VAL A 202 -12.47 13.78 27.86
CA VAL A 202 -11.82 14.73 26.93
C VAL A 202 -12.80 15.14 25.83
N LYS A 203 -13.51 14.17 25.21
CA LYS A 203 -14.53 14.46 24.19
C LYS A 203 -15.70 15.28 24.71
N ALA A 204 -16.07 15.15 25.99
CA ALA A 204 -17.13 15.92 26.62
C ALA A 204 -16.75 17.40 26.89
N GLY A 205 -15.45 17.73 26.80
CA GLY A 205 -14.92 19.08 26.97
C GLY A 205 -14.62 19.45 28.42
N VAL A 206 -14.09 18.50 29.21
CA VAL A 206 -13.57 18.71 30.57
C VAL A 206 -12.37 19.68 30.58
N ALA A 207 -12.12 20.33 31.72
CA ALA A 207 -11.00 21.25 31.90
C ALA A 207 -9.65 20.52 32.12
N SER A 208 -9.64 19.43 32.87
CA SER A 208 -8.50 18.51 32.98
C SER A 208 -8.98 17.09 33.33
N VAL A 209 -8.18 16.08 33.01
CA VAL A 209 -8.41 14.68 33.41
C VAL A 209 -7.15 14.12 34.02
N ARG A 210 -7.26 13.49 35.20
CA ARG A 210 -6.17 12.78 35.87
C ARG A 210 -6.57 11.34 36.13
N ILE A 211 -5.64 10.40 36.04
CA ILE A 211 -5.88 8.98 36.35
C ILE A 211 -5.01 8.62 37.55
N ALA A 212 -5.61 8.19 38.65
CA ALA A 212 -4.89 7.87 39.87
C ALA A 212 -4.15 6.54 39.74
N GLU A 213 -2.84 6.56 40.05
CA GLU A 213 -2.00 5.36 40.10
C GLU A 213 -2.02 4.82 41.52
N MET A 214 -2.72 3.71 41.74
CA MET A 214 -2.90 3.13 43.07
C MET A 214 -1.57 2.59 43.64
N PRO A 215 -1.31 2.75 44.95
CA PRO A 215 -0.04 2.33 45.55
C PRO A 215 0.14 0.82 45.52
N ASP A 216 1.41 0.38 45.48
CA ASP A 216 1.78 -1.02 45.60
C ASP A 216 1.29 -1.63 46.91
N GLY A 217 0.95 -2.92 46.89
CA GLY A 217 0.49 -3.67 48.07
C GLY A 217 -1.02 -3.83 48.19
N LEU A 218 -1.80 -3.17 47.32
CA LEU A 218 -3.25 -3.41 47.21
C LEU A 218 -3.54 -4.76 46.51
N PRO A 219 -4.53 -5.54 46.99
CA PRO A 219 -4.91 -6.80 46.33
C PRO A 219 -5.45 -6.60 44.92
N GLN A 220 -5.37 -7.65 44.09
CA GLN A 220 -6.02 -7.66 42.79
C GLN A 220 -7.55 -7.47 42.95
N ALA A 221 -8.13 -6.63 42.10
CA ALA A 221 -9.54 -6.22 42.12
C ALA A 221 -9.98 -5.43 43.37
N TRP A 222 -9.04 -4.81 44.08
CA TRP A 222 -9.34 -3.87 45.17
C TRP A 222 -9.98 -2.57 44.63
N ASP A 223 -11.02 -2.08 45.32
CA ASP A 223 -11.67 -0.81 45.03
C ASP A 223 -11.82 0.09 46.30
N LEU A 224 -12.23 1.35 46.12
CA LEU A 224 -12.39 2.30 47.24
C LEU A 224 -13.49 1.92 48.27
N ALA A 225 -14.27 0.86 48.03
CA ALA A 225 -15.23 0.31 48.97
C ALA A 225 -14.72 -0.91 49.74
N ASP A 226 -13.47 -1.31 49.52
CA ASP A 226 -12.81 -2.40 50.23
C ASP A 226 -11.93 -1.89 51.39
N ASP A 227 -11.69 -2.77 52.36
CA ASP A 227 -10.76 -2.46 53.46
C ASP A 227 -9.31 -2.43 52.94
N VAL A 228 -8.49 -1.57 53.54
CA VAL A 228 -7.08 -1.43 53.17
C VAL A 228 -6.27 -2.56 53.85
N PRO A 229 -5.41 -3.28 53.12
CA PRO A 229 -4.60 -4.37 53.68
C PRO A 229 -3.58 -3.85 54.71
N GLU A 230 -3.14 -4.76 55.59
CA GLU A 230 -2.10 -4.46 56.58
C GLU A 230 -0.79 -4.06 55.86
N GLY A 231 -0.31 -2.84 56.10
CA GLY A 231 0.89 -2.28 55.48
C GLY A 231 0.66 -1.16 54.47
N VAL A 232 -0.57 -0.90 54.05
CA VAL A 232 -0.94 0.27 53.24
C VAL A 232 -1.74 1.25 54.10
N ALA A 233 -1.43 2.55 54.06
CA ALA A 233 -2.20 3.56 54.77
C ALA A 233 -3.18 4.26 53.84
N TRP A 234 -4.36 4.65 54.35
CA TRP A 234 -5.31 5.48 53.61
C TRP A 234 -4.69 6.77 53.09
N THR A 235 -3.71 7.33 53.81
CA THR A 235 -2.97 8.53 53.40
C THR A 235 -2.18 8.33 52.11
N ASP A 236 -1.76 7.09 51.79
CA ASP A 236 -1.06 6.79 50.54
C ASP A 236 -2.02 6.75 49.35
N ILE A 237 -3.24 6.23 49.56
CA ILE A 237 -4.32 6.25 48.56
C ILE A 237 -4.80 7.68 48.30
N GLU A 238 -4.98 8.48 49.36
CA GLU A 238 -5.32 9.91 49.25
C GLU A 238 -4.26 10.68 48.47
N ARG A 239 -2.98 10.41 48.75
CA ARG A 239 -1.85 11.01 48.01
C ARG A 239 -1.85 10.60 46.55
N ALA A 240 -2.06 9.32 46.23
CA ALA A 240 -2.15 8.82 44.86
C ALA A 240 -3.26 9.51 44.04
N ILE A 241 -4.42 9.77 44.66
CA ILE A 241 -5.52 10.50 44.02
C ILE A 241 -5.19 11.99 43.86
N ALA A 242 -4.59 12.60 44.89
CA ALA A 242 -4.23 14.02 44.88
C ALA A 242 -3.11 14.34 43.87
N GLU A 243 -2.14 13.45 43.72
CA GLU A 243 -0.95 13.60 42.86
C GLU A 243 -1.10 12.87 41.51
N ALA A 244 -2.29 12.37 41.20
CA ALA A 244 -2.59 11.66 39.96
C ALA A 244 -2.07 12.42 38.73
N PRO A 245 -1.32 11.77 37.81
CA PRO A 245 -0.80 12.42 36.62
C PRO A 245 -1.94 12.93 35.71
N GLU A 246 -1.73 14.10 35.13
CA GLU A 246 -2.64 14.66 34.13
C GLU A 246 -2.48 13.96 32.78
N VAL A 247 -3.61 13.59 32.19
CA VAL A 247 -3.68 12.99 30.86
C VAL A 247 -3.42 14.08 29.82
N ASP A 248 -2.54 13.81 28.86
CA ASP A 248 -2.34 14.68 27.70
C ASP A 248 -3.61 14.69 26.83
N GLN A 249 -4.44 15.71 27.07
CA GLN A 249 -5.72 15.86 26.39
C GLN A 249 -5.56 16.11 24.89
N GLN A 250 -4.44 16.71 24.45
CA GLN A 250 -4.16 16.93 23.03
C GLN A 250 -3.85 15.59 22.35
N ALA A 251 -2.99 14.76 22.95
CA ALA A 251 -2.70 13.43 22.42
C ALA A 251 -3.95 12.53 22.37
N VAL A 252 -4.85 12.64 23.36
CA VAL A 252 -6.14 11.93 23.35
C VAL A 252 -7.08 12.47 22.28
N ALA A 253 -7.19 13.79 22.14
CA ALA A 253 -8.00 14.43 21.09
C ALA A 253 -7.51 14.06 19.68
N ASP A 254 -6.19 14.01 19.47
CA ASP A 254 -5.57 13.62 18.21
C ASP A 254 -5.89 12.16 17.84
N LYS A 255 -5.78 11.22 18.80
CA LYS A 255 -6.18 9.81 18.61
C LYS A 255 -7.67 9.66 18.27
N VAL A 256 -8.54 10.44 18.92
CA VAL A 256 -9.99 10.41 18.65
C VAL A 256 -10.31 11.02 17.29
N ARG A 257 -9.57 12.04 16.85
CA ARG A 257 -9.71 12.65 15.52
C ARG A 257 -9.28 11.68 14.42
N GLU A 258 -8.17 10.98 14.61
CA GLU A 258 -7.67 9.96 13.69
C GLU A 258 -8.67 8.79 13.51
N ALA A 259 -9.36 8.39 14.59
CA ALA A 259 -10.37 7.33 14.56
C ALA A 259 -11.69 7.69 13.86
N ASN A 260 -11.98 8.98 13.63
CA ASN A 260 -13.22 9.46 12.98
C ASN A 260 -13.00 10.04 11.56
N ALA A 261 -11.79 9.95 11.03
CA ALA A 261 -11.51 10.37 9.65
C ALA A 261 -12.15 9.40 8.63
N PRO A 262 -12.59 9.88 7.45
CA PRO A 262 -13.01 9.01 6.36
C PRO A 262 -11.95 7.95 6.04
N LEU A 263 -12.37 6.70 5.88
CA LEU A 263 -11.46 5.62 5.52
C LEU A 263 -10.97 5.87 4.09
N PRO A 264 -9.66 5.94 3.85
CA PRO A 264 -9.16 6.24 2.51
C PRO A 264 -9.64 5.18 1.50
N LEU A 265 -10.05 5.62 0.30
CA LEU A 265 -10.61 4.75 -0.75
C LEU A 265 -9.60 3.74 -1.26
N PHE A 266 -8.33 4.11 -1.21
CA PHE A 266 -7.22 3.19 -1.34
C PHE A 266 -6.60 3.06 0.03
N GLN A 267 -6.18 1.85 0.40
CA GLN A 267 -5.17 1.79 1.45
C GLN A 267 -4.01 2.67 0.98
N PRO A 268 -3.57 3.66 1.78
CA PRO A 268 -2.42 4.45 1.42
C PRO A 268 -1.29 3.47 1.10
N LEU A 269 -0.66 3.64 -0.07
CA LEU A 269 0.54 2.89 -0.43
C LEU A 269 1.42 2.86 0.83
N PRO A 270 1.71 1.68 1.39
CA PRO A 270 2.67 1.60 2.49
C PRO A 270 3.92 2.36 2.05
N SER A 271 4.56 3.07 2.97
CA SER A 271 5.77 3.82 2.64
C SER A 271 6.75 2.90 1.93
N ALA A 272 7.30 3.36 0.81
CA ALA A 272 8.30 2.61 0.08
C ALA A 272 9.47 2.31 1.03
N LYS A 273 9.94 1.06 1.06
CA LYS A 273 11.17 0.73 1.77
C LYS A 273 12.30 1.58 1.20
N VAL A 274 13.25 1.98 2.04
CA VAL A 274 14.43 2.72 1.60
C VAL A 274 15.13 1.92 0.49
N PHE A 275 15.47 2.58 -0.61
CA PHE A 275 16.18 1.94 -1.71
C PHE A 275 17.60 1.59 -1.25
N PRO A 276 18.06 0.34 -1.42
CA PRO A 276 19.36 -0.11 -0.91
C PRO A 276 20.47 0.38 -1.82
N VAL A 277 20.89 1.64 -1.63
CA VAL A 277 21.92 2.28 -2.48
C VAL A 277 23.25 1.53 -2.41
N ASP A 278 23.61 0.99 -1.24
CA ASP A 278 24.87 0.27 -1.05
C ASP A 278 24.91 -1.03 -1.87
N ALA A 279 23.75 -1.66 -2.08
CA ALA A 279 23.60 -2.84 -2.92
C ALA A 279 23.78 -2.56 -4.42
N LEU A 280 23.93 -1.29 -4.84
CA LEU A 280 24.41 -0.96 -6.19
C LEU A 280 25.92 -1.20 -6.33
N GLY A 281 26.63 -1.55 -5.25
CA GLY A 281 28.06 -1.86 -5.25
C GLY A 281 28.89 -0.75 -5.90
N PRO A 282 29.63 -1.02 -7.00
CA PRO A 282 30.48 -0.03 -7.65
C PRO A 282 29.69 1.19 -8.21
N LEU A 283 28.38 1.06 -8.40
CA LEU A 283 27.50 2.12 -8.89
C LEU A 283 26.94 3.02 -7.77
N ALA A 284 27.07 2.62 -6.51
CA ALA A 284 26.44 3.30 -5.37
C ALA A 284 26.85 4.78 -5.25
N SER A 285 28.15 5.07 -5.41
CA SER A 285 28.68 6.43 -5.30
C SER A 285 28.07 7.39 -6.34
N ALA A 286 27.83 6.91 -7.55
CA ALA A 286 27.22 7.69 -8.63
C ALA A 286 25.73 7.94 -8.36
N ALA A 287 24.99 6.90 -7.94
CA ALA A 287 23.58 7.04 -7.60
C ALA A 287 23.38 8.02 -6.43
N GLN A 288 24.20 7.94 -5.39
CA GLN A 288 24.17 8.87 -4.27
C GLN A 288 24.49 10.31 -4.71
N ALA A 289 25.51 10.48 -5.54
CA ALA A 289 25.90 11.78 -6.06
C ALA A 289 24.82 12.42 -6.94
N ILE A 290 24.17 11.65 -7.82
CA ILE A 290 23.05 12.12 -8.64
C ILE A 290 21.85 12.47 -7.75
N ALA A 291 21.52 11.63 -6.77
CA ALA A 291 20.45 11.90 -5.82
C ALA A 291 20.70 13.20 -5.04
N ASN A 292 21.94 13.43 -4.58
CA ASN A 292 22.34 14.65 -3.89
C ASN A 292 22.27 15.89 -4.78
N LYS A 293 22.89 15.84 -5.96
CA LYS A 293 23.00 16.95 -6.90
C LYS A 293 21.65 17.36 -7.48
N VAL A 294 20.86 16.39 -7.94
CA VAL A 294 19.56 16.64 -8.58
C VAL A 294 18.44 16.78 -7.54
N GLN A 295 18.65 16.28 -6.32
CA GLN A 295 17.67 16.21 -5.24
C GLN A 295 16.45 15.37 -5.65
N VAL A 296 16.71 14.14 -6.08
CA VAL A 296 15.69 13.13 -6.42
C VAL A 296 15.69 12.01 -5.39
N PRO A 297 14.58 11.28 -5.21
CA PRO A 297 14.58 10.08 -4.40
C PRO A 297 15.63 9.07 -4.89
N MET A 298 16.24 8.35 -3.95
CA MET A 298 17.31 7.40 -4.24
C MET A 298 16.91 6.35 -5.29
N GLY A 299 15.66 5.87 -5.26
CA GLY A 299 15.16 4.89 -6.23
C GLY A 299 15.16 5.40 -7.68
N ILE A 300 15.03 6.71 -7.92
CA ILE A 300 15.14 7.30 -9.26
C ILE A 300 16.60 7.25 -9.70
N ALA A 301 17.52 7.83 -8.91
CA ALA A 301 18.94 7.87 -9.25
C ALA A 301 19.57 6.47 -9.39
N GLY A 302 19.21 5.55 -8.50
CA GLY A 302 19.68 4.17 -8.52
C GLY A 302 19.25 3.42 -9.78
N GLN A 303 17.98 3.56 -10.20
CA GLN A 303 17.52 2.94 -11.45
C GLN A 303 18.16 3.59 -12.68
N SER A 304 18.30 4.92 -12.73
CA SER A 304 18.96 5.62 -13.84
C SER A 304 20.40 5.12 -14.07
N VAL A 305 21.18 5.01 -12.99
CA VAL A 305 22.57 4.55 -13.04
C VAL A 305 22.66 3.07 -13.43
N LEU A 306 21.84 2.22 -12.82
CA LEU A 306 21.86 0.78 -13.11
C LEU A 306 21.35 0.46 -14.53
N ALA A 307 20.35 1.21 -15.04
CA ALA A 307 19.86 1.07 -16.40
C ALA A 307 20.91 1.47 -17.44
N ALA A 308 21.62 2.58 -17.21
CA ALA A 308 22.72 3.02 -18.07
C ALA A 308 23.89 2.01 -18.05
N ALA A 309 24.21 1.44 -16.88
CA ALA A 309 25.17 0.35 -16.76
C ALA A 309 24.74 -0.90 -17.53
N ALA A 310 23.47 -1.30 -17.46
CA ALA A 310 22.92 -2.44 -18.20
C ALA A 310 23.00 -2.23 -19.72
N LEU A 311 22.69 -1.02 -20.22
CA LEU A 311 22.86 -0.65 -21.63
C LEU A 311 24.31 -0.82 -22.09
N ALA A 312 25.28 -0.41 -21.27
CA ALA A 312 26.70 -0.54 -21.61
C ALA A 312 27.20 -1.99 -21.50
N ALA A 313 26.71 -2.77 -20.53
CA ALA A 313 27.18 -4.13 -20.23
C ALA A 313 26.58 -5.22 -21.15
N GLN A 314 25.32 -5.06 -21.59
CA GLN A 314 24.61 -6.07 -22.39
C GLN A 314 25.30 -6.56 -23.68
N PRO A 315 26.20 -5.79 -24.35
CA PRO A 315 26.94 -6.30 -25.51
C PRO A 315 28.11 -7.24 -25.15
N HIS A 316 28.58 -7.19 -23.91
CA HIS A 316 29.88 -7.78 -23.53
C HIS A 316 29.77 -9.19 -22.96
N ALA A 317 28.70 -9.49 -22.24
CA ALA A 317 28.50 -10.82 -21.66
C ALA A 317 27.02 -11.22 -21.54
N ASN A 318 26.79 -12.52 -21.41
CA ASN A 318 25.57 -13.12 -20.88
C ASN A 318 25.92 -13.76 -19.52
N VAL A 319 25.00 -13.80 -18.56
CA VAL A 319 25.18 -14.62 -17.36
C VAL A 319 24.86 -16.08 -17.65
N LEU A 320 25.70 -17.01 -17.18
CA LEU A 320 25.43 -18.45 -17.21
C LEU A 320 24.78 -18.87 -15.88
N LEU A 321 23.52 -19.27 -15.93
CA LEU A 321 22.81 -19.77 -14.75
C LEU A 321 23.31 -21.18 -14.38
N PRO A 322 23.25 -21.59 -13.10
CA PRO A 322 23.79 -22.87 -12.65
C PRO A 322 23.20 -24.13 -13.33
N PHE A 323 22.02 -24.00 -13.93
CA PHE A 323 21.37 -25.05 -14.72
C PHE A 323 21.68 -24.98 -16.23
N GLY A 324 22.72 -24.24 -16.63
CA GLY A 324 23.29 -24.25 -17.98
C GLY A 324 22.63 -23.31 -19.00
N GLN A 325 21.73 -22.43 -18.56
CA GLN A 325 21.08 -21.47 -19.46
C GLN A 325 21.78 -20.12 -19.44
N GLU A 326 22.08 -19.59 -20.62
CA GLU A 326 22.59 -18.23 -20.77
C GLU A 326 21.46 -17.21 -20.78
N ARG A 327 21.68 -16.06 -20.13
CA ARG A 327 20.76 -14.92 -20.11
C ARG A 327 21.47 -13.60 -20.36
N PRO A 328 20.88 -12.69 -21.15
CA PRO A 328 21.52 -11.42 -21.43
C PRO A 328 21.56 -10.52 -20.19
N LEU A 329 22.55 -9.63 -20.11
CA LEU A 329 22.63 -8.61 -19.04
C LEU A 329 21.67 -7.43 -19.24
N SER A 330 20.76 -7.54 -20.21
CA SER A 330 19.66 -6.62 -20.43
C SER A 330 18.72 -6.57 -19.23
N LEU A 331 18.40 -5.36 -18.77
CA LEU A 331 17.49 -5.10 -17.65
C LEU A 331 16.40 -4.12 -18.08
N PHE A 332 15.18 -4.33 -17.55
CA PHE A 332 14.03 -3.47 -17.78
C PHE A 332 13.58 -2.82 -16.48
N PHE A 333 13.52 -1.50 -16.47
CA PHE A 333 13.16 -0.69 -15.32
C PHE A 333 11.93 0.16 -15.60
N VAL A 334 11.04 0.23 -14.61
CA VAL A 334 9.96 1.21 -14.58
C VAL A 334 10.03 2.01 -13.28
N THR A 335 10.16 3.33 -13.40
CA THR A 335 10.16 4.24 -12.26
C THR A 335 8.84 5.01 -12.21
N VAL A 336 8.11 4.92 -11.10
CA VAL A 336 6.89 5.70 -10.89
C VAL A 336 7.23 6.98 -10.16
N ALA A 337 7.02 8.13 -10.80
CA ALA A 337 7.22 9.43 -10.16
C ALA A 337 6.34 10.53 -10.76
N GLU A 338 5.93 11.47 -9.90
CA GLU A 338 5.05 12.59 -10.23
C GLU A 338 5.67 13.57 -11.25
N SER A 339 4.82 14.41 -11.84
CA SER A 339 5.30 15.57 -12.61
C SER A 339 6.18 16.48 -11.72
N GLY A 340 7.26 17.03 -12.26
CA GLY A 340 8.18 17.86 -11.47
C GLY A 340 9.11 17.09 -10.51
N ALA A 341 9.13 15.75 -10.54
CA ALA A 341 10.06 14.93 -9.76
C ALA A 341 11.52 14.93 -10.28
N ARG A 342 11.88 15.84 -11.20
CA ARG A 342 13.23 15.94 -11.85
C ARG A 342 13.73 14.63 -12.47
N LYS A 343 12.79 13.78 -12.90
CA LYS A 343 12.99 12.50 -13.61
C LYS A 343 14.03 12.59 -14.73
N SER A 344 13.75 13.43 -15.73
CA SER A 344 14.61 13.61 -16.90
C SER A 344 15.99 14.17 -16.53
N THR A 345 16.09 15.01 -15.49
CA THR A 345 17.37 15.55 -15.04
C THR A 345 18.26 14.47 -14.44
N ALA A 346 17.71 13.56 -13.63
CA ALA A 346 18.45 12.44 -13.07
C ALA A 346 18.93 11.47 -14.16
N ASP A 347 18.06 11.14 -15.12
CA ASP A 347 18.44 10.32 -16.28
C ASP A 347 19.54 10.96 -17.12
N ASN A 348 19.46 12.26 -17.38
CA ASN A 348 20.48 12.97 -18.15
C ASN A 348 21.85 12.93 -17.45
N GLU A 349 21.90 13.03 -16.13
CA GLU A 349 23.15 12.88 -15.35
C GLU A 349 23.70 11.45 -15.39
N ALA A 350 22.83 10.42 -15.47
CA ALA A 350 23.30 9.04 -15.61
C ALA A 350 23.71 8.69 -17.05
N LEU A 351 23.08 9.32 -18.05
CA LEU A 351 23.23 9.02 -19.49
C LEU A 351 24.20 9.94 -20.23
N TRP A 352 24.79 10.95 -19.60
CA TRP A 352 25.78 11.80 -20.28
C TRP A 352 26.89 11.01 -21.02
N PRO A 353 27.40 9.86 -20.52
CA PRO A 353 28.41 9.08 -21.25
C PRO A 353 27.84 8.45 -22.52
N VAL A 354 26.57 8.04 -22.50
CA VAL A 354 25.85 7.52 -23.67
C VAL A 354 25.69 8.60 -24.72
N SER A 355 25.25 9.80 -24.33
CA SER A 355 25.15 10.94 -25.25
C SER A 355 26.52 11.34 -25.83
N ARG A 356 27.60 11.19 -25.05
CA ARG A 356 28.97 11.41 -25.52
C ARG A 356 29.37 10.34 -26.54
N HIS A 357 29.08 9.07 -26.29
CA HIS A 357 29.34 7.99 -27.22
C HIS A 357 28.55 8.14 -28.53
N GLU A 358 27.25 8.48 -28.48
CA GLU A 358 26.45 8.75 -29.68
C GLU A 358 26.96 9.95 -30.48
N LYS A 359 27.56 10.95 -29.82
CA LYS A 359 28.28 12.02 -30.53
C LYS A 359 29.49 11.46 -31.29
N ASN A 360 30.31 10.64 -30.65
CA ASN A 360 31.47 10.00 -31.30
C ASN A 360 31.03 9.12 -32.48
N LEU A 361 29.94 8.37 -32.35
CA LEU A 361 29.35 7.57 -33.43
C LEU A 361 28.88 8.43 -34.60
N ARG A 362 28.24 9.59 -34.34
CA ARG A 362 27.80 10.52 -35.40
C ARG A 362 28.96 11.14 -36.17
N ASP A 363 30.02 11.51 -35.45
CA ASP A 363 31.22 12.06 -36.06
C ASP A 363 31.88 11.02 -36.98
N LEU A 364 31.94 9.75 -36.55
CA LEU A 364 32.43 8.63 -37.36
C LEU A 364 31.50 8.29 -38.54
N ASP A 365 30.19 8.22 -38.33
CA ASP A 365 29.19 7.92 -39.36
C ASP A 365 29.23 8.94 -40.50
N SER A 366 29.44 10.22 -40.20
CA SER A 366 29.58 11.27 -41.24
C SER A 366 30.65 10.92 -42.28
N GLU A 367 31.81 10.40 -41.84
CA GLU A 367 32.89 9.97 -42.73
C GLU A 367 32.57 8.64 -43.41
N LEU A 368 32.04 7.65 -42.67
CA LEU A 368 31.64 6.37 -43.24
C LEU A 368 30.56 6.51 -44.31
N GLN A 369 29.58 7.39 -44.13
CA GLN A 369 28.52 7.68 -45.10
C GLN A 369 29.06 8.33 -46.37
N LYS A 370 30.12 9.14 -46.29
CA LYS A 370 30.77 9.70 -47.49
C LYS A 370 31.43 8.58 -48.29
N THR A 371 32.23 7.75 -47.62
CA THR A 371 32.91 6.60 -48.24
C THR A 371 31.92 5.62 -48.86
N TRP A 372 30.87 5.28 -48.13
CA TRP A 372 29.80 4.40 -48.61
C TRP A 372 29.08 4.99 -49.82
N ARG A 373 28.69 6.27 -49.80
CA ARG A 373 28.01 6.92 -50.95
C ARG A 373 28.84 6.84 -52.24
N ILE A 374 30.16 7.04 -52.13
CA ILE A 374 31.07 6.95 -53.28
C ILE A 374 31.14 5.49 -53.78
N ALA A 375 31.39 4.54 -52.88
CA ALA A 375 31.50 3.13 -53.22
C ALA A 375 30.19 2.58 -53.82
N HIS A 376 29.05 2.87 -53.19
CA HIS A 376 27.72 2.45 -53.63
C HIS A 376 27.35 3.04 -54.99
N ALA A 377 27.69 4.32 -55.26
CA ALA A 377 27.46 4.93 -56.56
C ALA A 377 28.30 4.27 -57.66
N ALA A 378 29.59 3.99 -57.39
CA ALA A 378 30.47 3.28 -58.31
C ALA A 378 29.96 1.86 -58.60
N TRP A 379 29.62 1.11 -57.55
CA TRP A 379 29.09 -0.25 -57.67
C TRP A 379 27.77 -0.29 -58.43
N THR A 380 26.83 0.62 -58.13
CA THR A 380 25.53 0.69 -58.82
C THR A 380 25.71 1.00 -60.30
N ALA A 381 26.63 1.91 -60.64
CA ALA A 381 26.94 2.24 -62.02
C ALA A 381 27.52 1.05 -62.80
N GLU A 382 28.50 0.33 -62.22
CA GLU A 382 29.09 -0.86 -62.84
C GLU A 382 28.09 -2.02 -62.95
N ARG A 383 27.32 -2.29 -61.90
CA ARG A 383 26.25 -3.29 -61.92
C ARG A 383 25.26 -3.02 -63.04
N LYS A 384 24.78 -1.78 -63.17
CA LYS A 384 23.84 -1.38 -64.22
C LYS A 384 24.45 -1.52 -65.62
N LYS A 385 25.76 -1.26 -65.80
CA LYS A 385 26.45 -1.50 -67.08
C LYS A 385 26.44 -2.99 -67.45
N ILE A 386 26.73 -3.87 -66.50
CA ILE A 386 26.72 -5.33 -66.72
C ILE A 386 25.31 -5.85 -67.01
N GLU A 387 24.29 -5.37 -66.27
CA GLU A 387 22.90 -5.76 -66.46
C GLU A 387 22.34 -5.28 -67.82
N ALA A 388 22.72 -4.08 -68.27
CA ALA A 388 22.22 -3.49 -69.52
C ALA A 388 22.96 -3.97 -70.79
N ASP A 389 24.12 -4.62 -70.67
CA ASP A 389 24.88 -5.09 -71.83
C ASP A 389 24.19 -6.30 -72.50
N LYS A 390 23.56 -6.03 -73.66
CA LYS A 390 22.85 -7.03 -74.47
C LYS A 390 23.77 -8.04 -75.15
N LYS A 391 25.09 -7.80 -75.20
CA LYS A 391 26.06 -8.72 -75.84
C LYS A 391 26.50 -9.85 -74.91
N LEU A 392 26.26 -9.72 -73.61
CA LEU A 392 26.64 -10.75 -72.62
C LEU A 392 25.62 -11.89 -72.58
N GLY A 393 26.12 -13.12 -72.69
CA GLY A 393 25.39 -14.34 -72.37
C GLY A 393 25.08 -14.45 -70.87
N PHE A 394 24.35 -15.49 -70.46
CA PHE A 394 24.00 -15.71 -69.06
C PHE A 394 25.25 -15.95 -68.19
N ASP A 395 26.13 -16.87 -68.61
CA ASP A 395 27.32 -17.25 -67.83
C ASP A 395 28.30 -16.08 -67.68
N ASP A 396 28.63 -15.36 -68.78
CA ASP A 396 29.49 -14.18 -68.72
C ASP A 396 28.93 -13.07 -67.82
N ARG A 397 27.61 -12.88 -67.81
CA ARG A 397 26.95 -11.89 -66.95
C ARG A 397 27.05 -12.30 -65.48
N LYS A 398 26.81 -13.58 -65.18
CA LYS A 398 26.95 -14.14 -63.83
C LYS A 398 28.38 -13.98 -63.32
N ASP A 399 29.38 -14.30 -64.12
CA ASP A 399 30.80 -14.21 -63.73
C ASP A 399 31.23 -12.76 -63.47
N ARG A 400 30.79 -11.81 -64.30
CA ARG A 400 31.06 -10.38 -64.08
C ARG A 400 30.36 -9.82 -62.85
N LEU A 401 29.11 -10.21 -62.60
CA LEU A 401 28.41 -9.81 -61.38
C LEU A 401 29.06 -10.42 -60.13
N THR A 402 29.53 -11.66 -60.21
CA THR A 402 30.27 -12.30 -59.12
C THR A 402 31.62 -11.61 -58.86
N THR A 403 32.31 -11.18 -59.93
CA THR A 403 33.58 -10.45 -59.82
C THR A 403 33.41 -9.03 -59.28
N LEU A 404 32.29 -8.37 -59.60
CA LEU A 404 31.96 -7.05 -59.04
C LEU A 404 31.82 -7.10 -57.51
N GLY A 405 31.44 -8.27 -56.97
CA GLY A 405 31.25 -8.50 -55.55
C GLY A 405 29.94 -7.91 -55.02
N ASP A 406 29.77 -8.07 -53.70
CA ASP A 406 28.55 -7.67 -53.00
C ASP A 406 28.36 -6.15 -52.98
N GLU A 407 27.11 -5.73 -52.77
CA GLU A 407 26.76 -4.33 -52.59
C GLU A 407 27.53 -3.75 -51.39
N PRO A 408 28.17 -2.56 -51.54
CA PRO A 408 28.84 -1.91 -50.44
C PRO A 408 27.91 -1.73 -49.25
N GLU A 409 28.33 -2.27 -48.12
CA GLU A 409 27.52 -2.27 -46.92
C GLU A 409 27.28 -0.86 -46.37
N LYS A 410 26.02 -0.51 -46.15
CA LYS A 410 25.64 0.79 -45.56
C LYS A 410 26.09 0.87 -44.09
N PRO A 411 26.69 1.97 -43.61
CA PRO A 411 27.06 2.12 -42.20
C PRO A 411 25.86 2.01 -41.26
N LEU A 412 26.10 1.54 -40.04
CA LEU A 412 25.07 1.46 -39.00
C LEU A 412 24.67 2.86 -38.55
N ALA A 413 23.38 3.04 -38.25
CA ALA A 413 22.85 4.30 -37.76
C ALA A 413 23.50 4.68 -36.41
N PRO A 414 23.98 5.92 -36.25
CA PRO A 414 24.82 6.32 -35.11
C PRO A 414 24.00 6.66 -33.85
N PHE A 415 23.16 5.72 -33.41
CA PHE A 415 22.39 5.83 -32.18
C PHE A 415 22.35 4.49 -31.44
N ILE A 416 22.28 4.56 -30.12
CA ILE A 416 22.10 3.40 -29.24
C ILE A 416 20.94 3.58 -28.26
N VAL A 417 20.39 4.79 -28.12
CA VAL A 417 19.21 5.07 -27.30
C VAL A 417 18.08 5.71 -28.12
N THR A 418 16.84 5.37 -27.79
CA THR A 418 15.62 6.02 -28.31
C THR A 418 14.61 6.26 -27.19
N ALA A 419 13.81 7.33 -27.30
CA ALA A 419 12.71 7.62 -26.37
C ALA A 419 11.37 7.03 -26.81
N ASP A 420 11.25 6.61 -28.07
CA ASP A 420 10.05 6.02 -28.66
C ASP A 420 10.35 4.61 -29.16
N LEU A 421 9.45 3.67 -28.85
CA LEU A 421 9.54 2.27 -29.23
C LEU A 421 8.20 1.78 -29.77
N THR A 422 8.10 1.68 -31.09
CA THR A 422 7.07 0.86 -31.73
C THR A 422 7.67 -0.46 -32.21
N PRO A 423 6.98 -1.61 -32.07
CA PRO A 423 7.47 -2.88 -32.61
C PRO A 423 7.81 -2.79 -34.10
N ASP A 424 7.02 -2.02 -34.86
CA ASP A 424 7.27 -1.80 -36.29
C ASP A 424 8.49 -0.92 -36.56
N GLY A 425 8.66 0.18 -35.81
CA GLY A 425 9.81 1.06 -35.95
C GLY A 425 11.11 0.36 -35.59
N LEU A 426 11.11 -0.37 -34.47
CA LEU A 426 12.27 -1.13 -34.03
C LEU A 426 12.62 -2.21 -35.06
N THR A 427 11.66 -3.05 -35.41
CA THR A 427 11.90 -4.24 -36.25
C THR A 427 12.27 -3.90 -37.71
N LYS A 428 11.85 -2.74 -38.23
CA LYS A 428 12.26 -2.23 -39.54
C LYS A 428 13.65 -1.59 -39.54
N ASN A 429 14.05 -0.91 -38.46
CA ASN A 429 15.29 -0.13 -38.43
C ASN A 429 16.47 -0.87 -37.80
N TRP A 430 16.24 -1.84 -36.92
CA TRP A 430 17.31 -2.58 -36.23
C TRP A 430 18.31 -3.30 -37.15
N PRO A 431 17.94 -3.83 -38.33
CA PRO A 431 18.92 -4.40 -39.27
C PRO A 431 20.05 -3.43 -39.65
N ASN A 432 19.79 -2.12 -39.57
CA ASN A 432 20.74 -1.06 -39.88
C ASN A 432 21.16 -0.25 -38.64
N ALA A 433 20.87 -0.75 -37.43
CA ALA A 433 21.28 -0.14 -36.17
C ALA A 433 22.26 -1.07 -35.41
N HIS A 434 22.85 -0.53 -34.35
CA HIS A 434 23.70 -1.29 -33.43
C HIS A 434 22.91 -2.44 -32.78
N ALA A 435 23.62 -3.52 -32.45
CA ALA A 435 23.02 -4.74 -31.93
C ALA A 435 22.44 -4.59 -30.51
N GLY A 436 23.09 -3.77 -29.68
CA GLY A 436 22.61 -3.37 -28.36
C GLY A 436 21.97 -2.00 -28.41
N LEU A 437 20.70 -1.91 -28.03
CA LEU A 437 19.94 -0.66 -27.94
C LEU A 437 19.37 -0.46 -26.53
N GLY A 438 18.98 0.78 -26.24
CA GLY A 438 18.31 1.19 -25.03
C GLY A 438 17.05 1.99 -25.34
N VAL A 439 16.00 1.80 -24.55
CA VAL A 439 14.82 2.67 -24.57
C VAL A 439 14.77 3.43 -23.25
N PHE A 440 14.99 4.74 -23.31
CA PHE A 440 15.06 5.62 -22.13
C PHE A 440 14.08 6.77 -22.33
N THR A 441 13.08 6.87 -21.45
CA THR A 441 12.08 7.94 -21.56
C THR A 441 11.52 8.34 -20.20
N ALA A 442 11.42 9.66 -20.00
CA ALA A 442 10.86 10.26 -18.79
C ALA A 442 9.33 10.47 -18.87
N GLU A 443 8.70 10.16 -20.01
CA GLU A 443 7.28 10.47 -20.30
C GLU A 443 6.39 9.24 -20.53
N GLY A 444 6.88 8.02 -20.29
CA GLY A 444 6.05 6.83 -20.30
C GLY A 444 5.44 6.43 -21.65
N GLY A 445 5.73 7.13 -22.76
CA GLY A 445 5.06 6.98 -24.06
C GLY A 445 4.92 5.54 -24.57
N VAL A 446 5.91 4.68 -24.25
CA VAL A 446 5.91 3.23 -24.53
C VAL A 446 4.68 2.51 -23.95
N PHE A 447 4.20 2.95 -22.80
CA PHE A 447 3.09 2.35 -22.06
C PHE A 447 1.84 3.25 -21.95
N THR A 448 1.96 4.57 -22.20
CA THR A 448 0.89 5.56 -21.97
C THR A 448 0.07 5.92 -23.21
N GLY A 449 0.31 5.29 -24.36
CA GLY A 449 -0.68 5.24 -25.44
C GLY A 449 -0.56 6.32 -26.52
N SER A 450 0.56 7.01 -26.67
CA SER A 450 0.79 7.85 -27.84
C SER A 450 1.38 7.01 -28.99
N HIS A 451 0.57 6.78 -30.04
CA HIS A 451 0.91 6.21 -31.37
C HIS A 451 0.79 4.69 -31.61
N GLY A 452 -0.24 4.04 -31.04
CA GLY A 452 -0.59 2.68 -31.48
C GLY A 452 -1.84 2.08 -30.88
N MET A 453 -2.93 2.85 -30.74
CA MET A 453 -4.15 2.47 -29.99
C MET A 453 -4.98 1.33 -30.60
N SER A 454 -4.45 0.11 -30.58
CA SER A 454 -5.22 -1.12 -30.53
C SER A 454 -4.65 -2.02 -29.42
N ASP A 455 -5.51 -2.78 -28.75
CA ASP A 455 -5.06 -3.80 -27.77
C ASP A 455 -4.07 -4.77 -28.42
N ASP A 456 -4.18 -5.00 -29.73
CA ASP A 456 -3.25 -5.78 -30.55
C ASP A 456 -1.81 -5.24 -30.52
N ASN A 457 -1.61 -3.92 -30.49
CA ASN A 457 -0.28 -3.34 -30.41
C ASN A 457 0.35 -3.50 -29.04
N LYS A 458 -0.44 -3.41 -27.97
CA LYS A 458 0.04 -3.66 -26.60
C LYS A 458 0.52 -5.11 -26.45
N LEU A 459 -0.28 -6.07 -26.90
CA LEU A 459 0.07 -7.49 -26.94
C LEU A 459 1.39 -7.73 -27.68
N ARG A 460 1.53 -7.15 -28.87
CA ARG A 460 2.72 -7.29 -29.70
C ARG A 460 3.96 -6.67 -29.08
N THR A 461 3.84 -5.49 -28.47
CA THR A 461 4.94 -4.85 -27.74
C THR A 461 5.37 -5.69 -26.54
N ALA A 462 4.41 -6.19 -25.76
CA ALA A 462 4.69 -7.02 -24.59
C ALA A 462 5.40 -8.32 -24.98
N ALA A 463 4.91 -9.02 -26.01
CA ALA A 463 5.54 -10.24 -26.51
C ALA A 463 6.97 -9.98 -27.01
N MET A 464 7.17 -8.90 -27.78
CA MET A 464 8.51 -8.52 -28.28
C MET A 464 9.49 -8.20 -27.15
N LEU A 465 9.05 -7.44 -26.14
CA LEU A 465 9.88 -7.10 -24.98
C LEU A 465 10.22 -8.35 -24.16
N SER A 466 9.26 -9.25 -23.94
CA SER A 466 9.50 -10.53 -23.24
C SER A 466 10.54 -11.39 -23.97
N GLU A 467 10.45 -11.51 -25.29
CA GLU A 467 11.41 -12.25 -26.12
C GLU A 467 12.82 -11.62 -26.08
N LEU A 468 12.90 -10.28 -26.14
CA LEU A 468 14.17 -9.55 -26.05
C LEU A 468 14.82 -9.69 -24.68
N TRP A 469 14.04 -9.64 -23.61
CA TRP A 469 14.53 -9.87 -22.26
C TRP A 469 15.05 -11.31 -22.10
N ASP A 470 14.36 -12.30 -22.68
CA ASP A 470 14.82 -13.71 -22.71
C ASP A 470 16.06 -13.91 -23.63
N GLY A 471 16.46 -12.90 -24.41
CA GLY A 471 17.60 -12.94 -25.33
C GLY A 471 17.32 -13.67 -26.65
N ARG A 472 16.04 -13.89 -26.99
CA ARG A 472 15.62 -14.61 -28.18
C ARG A 472 15.67 -13.74 -29.43
N PRO A 473 15.96 -14.32 -30.62
CA PRO A 473 15.91 -13.59 -31.88
C PRO A 473 14.50 -13.09 -32.20
N ILE A 474 14.39 -11.84 -32.67
CA ILE A 474 13.12 -11.36 -33.23
C ILE A 474 12.90 -12.03 -34.58
N LYS A 475 11.78 -12.75 -34.72
CA LYS A 475 11.37 -13.39 -35.98
C LYS A 475 10.12 -12.72 -36.52
N ARG A 476 10.19 -12.23 -37.75
CA ARG A 476 9.06 -11.57 -38.41
C ARG A 476 8.85 -12.14 -39.80
N VAL A 477 7.62 -12.56 -40.08
CA VAL A 477 7.19 -13.06 -41.39
C VAL A 477 6.09 -12.13 -41.91
N ARG A 478 6.26 -11.55 -43.09
CA ARG A 478 5.23 -10.72 -43.76
C ARG A 478 5.07 -11.11 -45.22
N ALA A 479 3.83 -11.01 -45.71
CA ALA A 479 3.44 -11.35 -47.09
C ALA A 479 4.07 -10.46 -48.20
N GLY A 480 4.97 -9.54 -47.85
CA GLY A 480 5.66 -8.66 -48.81
C GLY A 480 7.15 -8.41 -48.51
N ASP A 481 7.54 -8.40 -47.23
CA ASP A 481 8.93 -8.16 -46.80
C ASP A 481 9.76 -9.46 -46.66
N GLY A 482 9.14 -10.64 -46.86
CA GLY A 482 9.78 -11.94 -46.63
C GLY A 482 9.91 -12.29 -45.14
N VAL A 483 10.98 -13.03 -44.81
CA VAL A 483 11.31 -13.48 -43.45
C VAL A 483 12.50 -12.66 -42.95
N SER A 484 12.36 -11.99 -41.81
CA SER A 484 13.44 -11.31 -41.10
C SER A 484 13.69 -11.99 -39.76
N ILE A 485 14.94 -12.36 -39.51
CA ILE A 485 15.41 -12.95 -38.25
C ILE A 485 16.53 -12.05 -37.74
N LEU A 486 16.37 -11.53 -36.52
CA LEU A 486 17.34 -10.64 -35.89
C LEU A 486 17.95 -11.33 -34.67
N PRO A 487 18.95 -12.21 -34.87
CA PRO A 487 19.70 -12.82 -33.78
C PRO A 487 20.65 -11.80 -33.11
N GLY A 488 21.14 -12.15 -31.92
CA GLY A 488 22.17 -11.39 -31.23
C GLY A 488 21.78 -9.94 -30.87
N ARG A 489 20.49 -9.63 -30.78
CA ARG A 489 19.99 -8.30 -30.37
C ARG A 489 19.83 -8.20 -28.87
N ARG A 490 20.08 -7.02 -28.32
CA ARG A 490 19.98 -6.72 -26.88
C ARG A 490 19.25 -5.42 -26.68
N LEU A 491 18.32 -5.39 -25.73
CA LEU A 491 17.56 -4.20 -25.40
C LEU A 491 17.61 -3.98 -23.90
N SER A 492 17.99 -2.80 -23.45
CA SER A 492 17.74 -2.33 -22.08
C SER A 492 16.60 -1.32 -22.10
N LEU A 493 15.83 -1.27 -21.02
CA LEU A 493 14.64 -0.42 -20.93
C LEU A 493 14.67 0.34 -19.61
N HIS A 494 14.44 1.64 -19.66
CA HIS A 494 14.15 2.46 -18.49
C HIS A 494 13.06 3.48 -18.83
N VAL A 495 11.89 3.26 -18.25
CA VAL A 495 10.72 4.08 -18.52
C VAL A 495 10.25 4.69 -17.21
N MET A 496 10.22 6.01 -17.16
CA MET A 496 9.61 6.70 -16.04
C MET A 496 8.18 7.12 -16.39
N VAL A 497 7.25 6.77 -15.51
CA VAL A 497 5.81 6.95 -15.70
C VAL A 497 5.22 7.75 -14.54
N GLN A 498 4.10 8.42 -14.81
CA GLN A 498 3.28 9.03 -13.75
C GLN A 498 2.51 7.95 -12.98
N PRO A 499 2.11 8.20 -11.71
CA PRO A 499 1.35 7.24 -10.91
C PRO A 499 0.10 6.67 -11.59
N ASP A 500 -0.73 7.50 -12.22
CA ASP A 500 -1.97 7.04 -12.87
C ASP A 500 -1.69 6.09 -14.05
N ALA A 501 -0.69 6.42 -14.86
CA ALA A 501 -0.22 5.58 -15.94
C ALA A 501 0.38 4.25 -15.43
N ALA A 502 1.15 4.32 -14.34
CA ALA A 502 1.71 3.14 -13.69
C ALA A 502 0.62 2.22 -13.15
N ALA A 503 -0.42 2.76 -12.52
CA ALA A 503 -1.54 1.99 -12.01
C ALA A 503 -2.23 1.21 -13.14
N GLY A 504 -2.49 1.85 -14.29
CA GLY A 504 -3.02 1.18 -15.47
C GLY A 504 -2.12 0.07 -16.00
N PHE A 505 -0.80 0.30 -16.06
CA PHE A 505 0.19 -0.69 -16.51
C PHE A 505 0.31 -1.90 -15.56
N LEU A 506 0.37 -1.67 -14.25
CA LEU A 506 0.53 -2.72 -13.23
C LEU A 506 -0.73 -3.57 -13.04
N ALA A 507 -1.91 -2.97 -13.28
CA ALA A 507 -3.20 -3.66 -13.22
C ALA A 507 -3.58 -4.39 -14.53
N ASP A 508 -2.81 -4.21 -15.61
CA ASP A 508 -3.15 -4.76 -16.92
C ASP A 508 -2.95 -6.29 -16.94
N LYS A 509 -4.08 -7.02 -17.01
CA LYS A 509 -4.10 -8.49 -17.05
C LYS A 509 -3.37 -9.02 -18.29
N VAL A 510 -3.44 -8.35 -19.43
CA VAL A 510 -2.82 -8.81 -20.67
C VAL A 510 -1.29 -8.74 -20.56
N LEU A 511 -0.75 -7.65 -20.00
CA LEU A 511 0.69 -7.53 -19.77
C LEU A 511 1.21 -8.53 -18.73
N ARG A 512 0.37 -8.87 -17.73
CA ARG A 512 0.63 -9.94 -16.76
C ARG A 512 0.66 -11.31 -17.44
N ASP A 513 -0.38 -11.66 -18.18
CA ASP A 513 -0.51 -12.95 -18.88
C ASP A 513 0.60 -13.16 -19.91
N GLN A 514 1.09 -12.09 -20.57
CA GLN A 514 2.23 -12.13 -21.49
C GLN A 514 3.60 -12.14 -20.78
N GLY A 515 3.60 -12.12 -19.45
CA GLY A 515 4.80 -12.22 -18.61
C GLY A 515 5.72 -11.00 -18.64
N LEU A 516 5.30 -9.87 -19.21
CA LEU A 516 6.13 -8.66 -19.25
C LEU A 516 6.35 -8.11 -17.83
N LEU A 517 5.29 -8.06 -17.01
CA LEU A 517 5.37 -7.52 -15.64
C LEU A 517 6.38 -8.27 -14.77
N SER A 518 6.54 -9.59 -14.96
CA SER A 518 7.54 -10.40 -14.24
C SER A 518 8.99 -10.06 -14.61
N ARG A 519 9.21 -9.38 -15.74
CA ARG A 519 10.53 -9.04 -16.30
C ARG A 519 10.92 -7.58 -16.08
N VAL A 520 10.07 -6.79 -15.43
CA VAL A 520 10.27 -5.36 -15.19
C VAL A 520 10.52 -5.10 -13.72
N LEU A 521 11.63 -4.42 -13.42
CA LEU A 521 12.02 -3.98 -12.09
C LEU A 521 11.37 -2.62 -11.79
N VAL A 522 10.31 -2.62 -10.99
CA VAL A 522 9.51 -1.42 -10.69
C VAL A 522 10.01 -0.75 -9.42
N SER A 523 10.08 0.59 -9.42
CA SER A 523 10.36 1.40 -8.23
C SER A 523 9.39 2.57 -8.16
N ALA A 524 8.69 2.74 -7.04
CA ALA A 524 7.76 3.85 -6.82
C ALA A 524 8.13 4.62 -5.53
N PRO A 525 9.26 5.36 -5.55
CA PRO A 525 9.76 6.05 -4.36
C PRO A 525 8.87 7.22 -3.95
N ALA A 526 8.90 7.57 -2.65
CA ALA A 526 8.17 8.73 -2.13
C ALA A 526 8.67 10.04 -2.75
N SER A 527 7.75 10.93 -3.08
CA SER A 527 8.06 12.26 -3.65
C SER A 527 8.81 13.10 -2.62
N LEU A 528 9.87 13.78 -3.05
CA LEU A 528 10.54 14.80 -2.23
C LEU A 528 9.87 16.18 -2.37
N ALA A 529 8.68 16.27 -2.99
CA ALA A 529 8.00 17.56 -3.17
C ALA A 529 7.73 18.21 -1.81
N GLY A 530 7.96 19.52 -1.69
CA GLY A 530 7.78 20.26 -0.44
C GLY A 530 8.91 20.14 0.60
N SER A 531 9.76 19.11 0.52
CA SER A 531 10.94 18.93 1.41
C SER A 531 12.28 19.25 0.74
N ARG A 532 12.28 19.54 -0.57
CA ARG A 532 13.46 19.91 -1.38
C ARG A 532 13.88 21.37 -1.16
N LEU A 533 14.61 21.65 -0.09
CA LEU A 533 15.28 22.95 0.10
C LEU A 533 16.53 23.04 -0.78
N TYR A 534 16.86 24.23 -1.29
CA TYR A 534 18.06 24.44 -2.10
C TYR A 534 19.32 24.01 -1.34
N ARG A 535 20.21 23.30 -2.03
CA ARG A 535 21.52 22.87 -1.52
C ARG A 535 22.57 23.15 -2.59
N GLU A 536 23.71 23.69 -2.19
CA GLU A 536 24.86 23.81 -3.09
C GLU A 536 25.41 22.44 -3.47
N THR A 537 25.77 22.28 -4.74
CA THR A 537 26.37 21.05 -5.26
C THR A 537 27.74 20.82 -4.60
N ASP A 538 27.95 19.63 -4.04
CA ASP A 538 29.26 19.24 -3.50
C ASP A 538 30.20 18.88 -4.67
N PRO A 539 31.42 19.46 -4.77
CA PRO A 539 32.41 19.06 -5.76
C PRO A 539 32.72 17.55 -5.75
N LYS A 540 32.54 16.86 -4.61
CA LYS A 540 32.68 15.40 -4.50
C LYS A 540 31.59 14.65 -5.27
N ASP A 541 30.34 15.14 -5.23
CA ASP A 541 29.24 14.53 -6.00
C ASP A 541 29.55 14.62 -7.50
N GLU A 542 30.02 15.78 -7.98
CA GLU A 542 30.43 15.91 -9.38
C GLU A 542 31.61 14.99 -9.75
N ALA A 543 32.59 14.84 -8.86
CA ALA A 543 33.73 13.95 -9.08
C ALA A 543 33.29 12.49 -9.18
N ALA A 544 32.34 12.06 -8.36
CA ALA A 544 31.75 10.72 -8.42
C ALA A 544 31.01 10.49 -9.75
N ILE A 545 30.16 11.44 -10.19
CA ILE A 545 29.44 11.37 -11.48
C ILE A 545 30.43 11.30 -12.65
N ARG A 546 31.52 12.09 -12.62
CA ARG A 546 32.56 12.05 -13.65
C ARG A 546 33.31 10.71 -13.68
N THR A 547 33.67 10.17 -12.52
CA THR A 547 34.36 8.87 -12.40
C THR A 547 33.49 7.75 -12.94
N TYR A 548 32.21 7.74 -12.56
CA TYR A 548 31.25 6.78 -13.07
C TYR A 548 31.11 6.87 -14.59
N GLY A 549 30.96 8.07 -15.11
CA GLY A 549 30.74 8.25 -16.54
C GLY A 549 31.97 7.97 -17.38
N ALA A 550 33.19 8.21 -16.86
CA ALA A 550 34.43 7.79 -17.51
C ALA A 550 34.52 6.26 -17.62
N ARG A 551 34.18 5.52 -16.55
CA ARG A 551 34.11 4.05 -16.60
C ARG A 551 33.05 3.59 -17.60
N LEU A 552 31.84 4.14 -17.54
CA LEU A 552 30.75 3.76 -18.46
C LEU A 552 31.11 4.02 -19.92
N LEU A 553 31.70 5.19 -20.22
CA LEU A 553 32.16 5.52 -21.57
C LEU A 553 33.21 4.53 -22.08
N SER A 554 34.16 4.12 -21.22
CA SER A 554 35.17 3.13 -21.59
C SER A 554 34.57 1.77 -21.97
N ILE A 555 33.44 1.40 -21.35
CA ILE A 555 32.71 0.15 -21.66
C ILE A 555 31.96 0.29 -22.99
N LEU A 556 31.31 1.43 -23.22
CA LEU A 556 30.59 1.72 -24.47
C LEU A 556 31.53 1.76 -25.68
N GLU A 557 32.76 2.25 -25.50
CA GLU A 557 33.77 2.34 -26.55
C GLU A 557 34.56 1.04 -26.74
N ALA A 558 34.49 0.10 -25.80
CA ALA A 558 35.13 -1.20 -25.93
C ALA A 558 34.44 -2.04 -27.03
N PRO A 559 35.21 -2.73 -27.88
CA PRO A 559 34.64 -3.56 -28.93
C PRO A 559 33.89 -4.76 -28.35
N ALA A 560 32.60 -4.87 -28.64
CA ALA A 560 31.80 -6.04 -28.28
C ALA A 560 32.09 -7.23 -29.21
N LYS A 561 31.96 -8.45 -28.68
CA LYS A 561 32.14 -9.67 -29.48
C LYS A 561 30.93 -9.88 -30.39
N MET A 562 31.18 -9.89 -31.70
CA MET A 562 30.18 -10.15 -32.74
C MET A 562 30.26 -11.60 -33.22
N ALA A 563 29.17 -12.10 -33.81
CA ALA A 563 29.18 -13.34 -34.57
C ALA A 563 30.08 -13.21 -35.80
N GLU A 564 30.68 -14.32 -36.24
CA GLU A 564 31.60 -14.34 -37.38
C GLU A 564 30.91 -13.82 -38.65
N GLY A 565 31.57 -12.89 -39.34
CA GLY A 565 31.03 -12.26 -40.56
C GLY A 565 29.86 -11.30 -40.32
N SER A 566 29.47 -11.04 -39.07
CA SER A 566 28.40 -10.09 -38.74
C SER A 566 28.93 -8.84 -38.06
N ARG A 567 28.30 -7.71 -38.38
CA ARG A 567 28.59 -6.38 -37.81
C ARG A 567 27.59 -5.95 -36.74
N ASN A 568 26.46 -6.64 -36.64
CA ASN A 568 25.38 -6.27 -35.73
C ASN A 568 24.63 -7.48 -35.15
N GLU A 569 25.29 -8.62 -35.05
CA GLU A 569 24.83 -9.78 -34.29
C GLU A 569 25.83 -10.04 -33.17
N LEU A 570 25.40 -9.87 -31.91
CA LEU A 570 26.28 -10.10 -30.76
C LEU A 570 26.46 -11.59 -30.51
N ALA A 571 27.68 -11.97 -30.13
CA ALA A 571 28.05 -13.27 -29.59
C ALA A 571 28.77 -13.10 -28.24
N PRO A 572 28.08 -12.58 -27.19
CA PRO A 572 28.70 -12.27 -25.91
C PRO A 572 29.27 -13.53 -25.24
N ARG A 573 30.28 -13.36 -24.39
CA ARG A 573 30.81 -14.49 -23.61
C ARG A 573 29.86 -14.86 -22.47
N ALA A 574 29.86 -16.13 -22.09
CA ALA A 574 29.15 -16.61 -20.91
C ALA A 574 29.97 -16.28 -19.65
N LEU A 575 29.38 -15.50 -18.75
CA LEU A 575 29.95 -15.13 -17.46
C LEU A 575 29.45 -16.14 -16.43
N VAL A 576 30.36 -16.98 -15.95
CA VAL A 576 30.07 -18.02 -14.95
C VAL A 576 30.00 -17.42 -13.55
N MET A 577 29.36 -18.11 -12.61
CA MET A 577 29.38 -17.73 -11.21
C MET A 577 30.57 -18.42 -10.52
N SER A 578 31.31 -17.69 -9.69
CA SER A 578 32.22 -18.32 -8.75
C SER A 578 31.46 -19.28 -7.84
N ALA A 579 32.13 -20.27 -7.24
CA ALA A 579 31.48 -21.23 -6.35
C ALA A 579 30.75 -20.55 -5.16
N ALA A 580 31.23 -19.40 -4.70
CA ALA A 580 30.61 -18.63 -3.63
C ALA A 580 29.38 -17.85 -4.12
N ALA A 581 29.48 -17.17 -5.27
CA ALA A 581 28.33 -16.52 -5.90
C ALA A 581 27.21 -17.52 -6.24
N GLU A 582 27.55 -18.71 -6.74
CA GLU A 582 26.57 -19.75 -7.03
C GLU A 582 25.83 -20.22 -5.77
N ARG A 583 26.52 -20.36 -4.64
CA ARG A 583 25.86 -20.68 -3.35
C ARG A 583 24.89 -19.58 -2.94
N GLY A 584 25.33 -18.31 -2.93
CA GLY A 584 24.47 -17.18 -2.59
C GLY A 584 23.25 -17.05 -3.53
N TRP A 585 23.44 -17.35 -4.82
CA TRP A 585 22.35 -17.38 -5.79
C TRP A 585 21.35 -18.53 -5.52
N ARG A 586 21.84 -19.74 -5.20
CA ARG A 586 21.00 -20.90 -4.85
C ARG A 586 20.22 -20.67 -3.57
N ASP A 587 20.89 -20.16 -2.53
CA ASP A 587 20.25 -19.84 -1.26
C ASP A 587 19.12 -18.81 -1.47
N PHE A 588 19.35 -17.81 -2.33
CA PHE A 588 18.30 -16.85 -2.71
C PHE A 588 17.17 -17.49 -3.52
N PHE A 589 17.48 -18.34 -4.50
CA PHE A 589 16.48 -19.08 -5.28
C PHE A 589 15.57 -19.91 -4.37
N ASP A 590 16.15 -20.72 -3.49
CA ASP A 590 15.43 -21.58 -2.56
C ASP A 590 14.65 -20.77 -1.52
N HIS A 591 15.20 -19.64 -1.07
CA HIS A 591 14.51 -18.71 -0.17
C HIS A 591 13.25 -18.13 -0.80
N VAL A 592 13.33 -17.66 -2.04
CA VAL A 592 12.17 -17.10 -2.75
C VAL A 592 11.11 -18.17 -3.02
N GLU A 593 11.54 -19.37 -3.42
CA GLU A 593 10.62 -20.51 -3.63
C GLU A 593 9.91 -20.90 -2.32
N GLY A 594 10.65 -21.00 -1.21
CA GLY A 594 10.06 -21.25 0.11
C GLY A 594 9.08 -20.16 0.54
N ALA A 595 9.37 -18.91 0.21
CA ALA A 595 8.52 -17.76 0.51
C ALA A 595 7.19 -17.76 -0.27
N LEU A 596 7.04 -18.50 -1.37
CA LEU A 596 5.76 -18.66 -2.08
C LEU A 596 4.69 -19.40 -1.25
N SER A 597 5.07 -19.98 -0.10
CA SER A 597 4.12 -20.47 0.91
C SER A 597 3.32 -19.33 1.56
N ASP A 598 3.91 -18.13 1.67
CA ASP A 598 3.27 -16.90 2.13
C ASP A 598 2.25 -16.37 1.08
N PRO A 599 0.97 -16.17 1.45
CA PRO A 599 -0.04 -15.60 0.56
C PRO A 599 0.37 -14.27 -0.09
N GLU A 600 1.16 -13.44 0.58
CA GLU A 600 1.57 -12.13 0.08
C GLU A 600 2.60 -12.24 -1.04
N VAL A 601 3.58 -13.13 -0.89
CA VAL A 601 4.58 -13.40 -1.93
C VAL A 601 3.94 -14.15 -3.08
N ARG A 602 3.01 -15.07 -2.80
CA ARG A 602 2.23 -15.79 -3.82
C ARG A 602 1.42 -14.83 -4.70
N ALA A 603 0.95 -13.70 -4.17
CA ALA A 603 0.25 -12.69 -4.96
C ALA A 603 1.10 -12.08 -6.09
N VAL A 604 2.44 -12.19 -5.99
CA VAL A 604 3.41 -11.77 -7.00
C VAL A 604 4.25 -12.93 -7.53
N GLN A 605 3.71 -14.16 -7.49
CA GLN A 605 4.43 -15.39 -7.87
C GLN A 605 5.15 -15.30 -9.22
N ASP A 606 4.55 -14.63 -10.22
CA ASP A 606 5.12 -14.53 -11.56
C ASP A 606 6.45 -13.77 -11.53
N PHE A 607 6.52 -12.69 -10.75
CA PHE A 607 7.74 -11.91 -10.55
C PHE A 607 8.72 -12.64 -9.62
N ALA A 608 8.23 -13.24 -8.53
CA ALA A 608 9.04 -14.00 -7.58
C ALA A 608 9.78 -15.17 -8.28
N ALA A 609 9.12 -15.89 -9.18
CA ALA A 609 9.72 -16.95 -9.99
C ALA A 609 10.87 -16.48 -10.91
N LYS A 610 10.98 -15.16 -11.15
CA LYS A 610 12.05 -14.53 -11.93
C LYS A 610 13.07 -13.78 -11.08
N ALA A 611 12.88 -13.69 -9.76
CA ALA A 611 13.74 -12.92 -8.87
C ALA A 611 15.21 -13.36 -8.92
N ALA A 612 15.47 -14.68 -8.92
CA ALA A 612 16.83 -15.21 -9.02
C ALA A 612 17.48 -14.93 -10.39
N GLU A 613 16.69 -14.92 -11.47
CA GLU A 613 17.19 -14.54 -12.81
C GLU A 613 17.52 -13.04 -12.85
N HIS A 614 16.71 -12.19 -12.23
CA HIS A 614 17.02 -10.77 -12.05
C HIS A 614 18.31 -10.55 -11.26
N ALA A 615 18.49 -11.25 -10.13
CA ALA A 615 19.71 -11.18 -9.34
C ALA A 615 20.94 -11.56 -10.17
N ALA A 616 20.89 -12.66 -10.92
CA ALA A 616 22.01 -13.08 -11.77
C ALA A 616 22.37 -12.02 -12.85
N ARG A 617 21.36 -11.39 -13.46
CA ARG A 617 21.58 -10.33 -14.47
C ARG A 617 22.15 -9.06 -13.85
N ILE A 618 21.61 -8.62 -12.72
CA ILE A 618 22.12 -7.47 -11.97
C ILE A 618 23.59 -7.71 -11.57
N ALA A 619 23.90 -8.89 -11.02
CA ALA A 619 25.26 -9.25 -10.64
C ALA A 619 26.23 -9.21 -11.83
N GLY A 620 25.80 -9.70 -12.99
CA GLY A 620 26.58 -9.61 -14.23
C GLY A 620 26.79 -8.16 -14.71
N VAL A 621 25.77 -7.29 -14.60
CA VAL A 621 25.92 -5.86 -14.91
C VAL A 621 26.93 -5.19 -13.98
N LEU A 622 26.84 -5.43 -12.67
CA LEU A 622 27.78 -4.89 -11.68
C LEU A 622 29.21 -5.37 -11.95
N THR A 623 29.36 -6.65 -12.29
CA THR A 623 30.66 -7.28 -12.60
C THR A 623 31.32 -6.66 -13.84
N ILE A 624 30.56 -6.52 -14.94
CA ILE A 624 31.08 -5.93 -16.19
C ILE A 624 31.36 -4.44 -16.03
N TYR A 625 30.54 -3.73 -15.24
CA TYR A 625 30.79 -2.33 -14.93
C TYR A 625 32.12 -2.12 -14.20
N ASP A 626 32.39 -2.94 -13.17
CA ASP A 626 33.62 -2.86 -12.39
C ASP A 626 34.86 -3.25 -13.22
N ASN A 627 34.76 -4.39 -13.91
CA ASN A 627 35.79 -4.94 -14.77
C ASN A 627 35.18 -5.63 -16.02
N PRO A 628 35.26 -5.01 -17.22
CA PRO A 628 34.70 -5.56 -18.46
C PRO A 628 35.28 -6.93 -18.85
N ASN A 629 36.50 -7.21 -18.40
CA ASN A 629 37.24 -8.44 -18.68
C ASN A 629 37.10 -9.50 -17.58
N ALA A 630 36.26 -9.29 -16.56
CA ALA A 630 36.10 -10.25 -15.45
C ALA A 630 35.61 -11.61 -15.94
N ASP A 631 36.29 -12.71 -15.60
CA ASP A 631 35.95 -14.03 -16.11
C ASP A 631 34.73 -14.67 -15.42
N GLU A 632 34.42 -14.26 -14.19
CA GLU A 632 33.32 -14.79 -13.38
C GLU A 632 32.62 -13.71 -12.53
N ILE A 633 31.40 -14.02 -12.06
CA ILE A 633 30.69 -13.24 -11.05
C ILE A 633 31.21 -13.63 -9.67
N ALA A 634 31.80 -12.66 -8.98
CA ALA A 634 32.28 -12.80 -7.61
C ALA A 634 31.13 -12.79 -6.58
N GLU A 635 31.42 -13.26 -5.37
CA GLU A 635 30.46 -13.35 -4.27
C GLU A 635 29.84 -11.98 -3.94
N GLU A 636 30.66 -10.93 -3.90
CA GLU A 636 30.27 -9.58 -3.53
C GLU A 636 29.24 -8.99 -4.51
N ALA A 637 29.45 -9.20 -5.82
CA ALA A 637 28.54 -8.74 -6.85
C ALA A 637 27.20 -9.49 -6.79
N MET A 638 27.22 -10.79 -6.48
CA MET A 638 26.00 -11.57 -6.29
C MET A 638 25.24 -11.15 -5.03
N ALA A 639 25.93 -10.91 -3.91
CA ALA A 639 25.32 -10.45 -2.67
C ALA A 639 24.59 -9.11 -2.87
N CYS A 640 25.26 -8.15 -3.51
CA CYS A 640 24.66 -6.87 -3.92
C CYS A 640 23.38 -7.07 -4.75
N ALA A 641 23.45 -7.97 -5.75
CA ALA A 641 22.33 -8.22 -6.64
C ALA A 641 21.15 -8.95 -5.96
N VAL A 642 21.44 -9.87 -5.03
CA VAL A 642 20.43 -10.56 -4.21
C VAL A 642 19.70 -9.55 -3.32
N GLU A 643 20.41 -8.60 -2.72
CA GLU A 643 19.79 -7.55 -1.91
C GLU A 643 18.88 -6.64 -2.75
N LEU A 644 19.33 -6.21 -3.94
CA LEU A 644 18.50 -5.45 -4.87
C LEU A 644 17.28 -6.24 -5.34
N ALA A 645 17.44 -7.50 -5.74
CA ALA A 645 16.34 -8.35 -6.18
C ALA A 645 15.34 -8.59 -5.05
N SER A 646 15.79 -8.81 -3.82
CA SER A 646 14.95 -8.93 -2.62
C SER A 646 14.15 -7.66 -2.36
N TRP A 647 14.78 -6.49 -2.52
CA TRP A 647 14.08 -5.21 -2.42
C TRP A 647 12.99 -5.08 -3.50
N TYR A 648 13.28 -5.45 -4.75
CA TYR A 648 12.29 -5.42 -5.84
C TYR A 648 11.13 -6.41 -5.63
N VAL A 649 11.36 -7.58 -5.02
CA VAL A 649 10.27 -8.49 -4.62
C VAL A 649 9.38 -7.81 -3.58
N GLY A 650 9.97 -7.18 -2.56
CA GLY A 650 9.22 -6.42 -1.56
C GLY A 650 8.44 -5.25 -2.15
N GLU A 651 9.03 -4.55 -3.12
CA GLU A 651 8.39 -3.46 -3.84
C GLU A 651 7.23 -3.97 -4.72
N ALA A 652 7.39 -5.12 -5.38
CA ALA A 652 6.32 -5.77 -6.14
C ALA A 652 5.14 -6.15 -5.23
N ILE A 653 5.40 -6.72 -4.03
CA ILE A 653 4.34 -7.02 -3.04
C ILE A 653 3.62 -5.74 -2.63
N ARG A 654 4.37 -4.68 -2.31
CA ARG A 654 3.82 -3.38 -1.92
C ARG A 654 2.94 -2.78 -3.02
N LEU A 655 3.40 -2.83 -4.26
CA LEU A 655 2.67 -2.33 -5.43
C LEU A 655 1.48 -3.20 -5.80
N GLN A 656 1.55 -4.52 -5.62
CA GLN A 656 0.40 -5.41 -5.83
C GLN A 656 -0.71 -5.14 -4.82
N ARG A 657 -0.37 -4.85 -3.55
CA ARG A 657 -1.36 -4.42 -2.55
C ARG A 657 -2.05 -3.12 -2.93
N ALA A 658 -1.31 -2.17 -3.49
CA ALA A 658 -1.85 -0.90 -3.97
C ALA A 658 -2.55 -1.01 -5.34
N GLY A 659 -2.15 -1.97 -6.16
CA GLY A 659 -2.67 -2.25 -7.51
C GLY A 659 -3.86 -3.19 -7.54
N LEU A 660 -4.31 -3.71 -6.39
CA LEU A 660 -5.65 -4.30 -6.21
C LEU A 660 -6.70 -3.17 -6.14
N THR A 661 -6.70 -2.31 -7.15
CA THR A 661 -7.72 -1.28 -7.31
C THR A 661 -8.91 -1.92 -8.01
N ASP A 662 -9.93 -2.29 -7.21
CA ASP A 662 -11.26 -2.59 -7.75
C ASP A 662 -11.64 -1.42 -8.69
N PRO A 663 -12.00 -1.67 -9.95
CA PRO A 663 -12.46 -0.63 -10.87
C PRO A 663 -13.54 0.29 -10.26
N LYS A 664 -14.31 -0.22 -9.29
CA LYS A 664 -15.28 0.56 -8.50
C LYS A 664 -14.62 1.60 -7.59
N LEU A 665 -13.47 1.28 -6.95
CA LEU A 665 -12.72 2.21 -6.10
C LEU A 665 -12.07 3.32 -6.94
N ILE A 666 -11.56 3.00 -8.14
CA ILE A 666 -11.04 4.01 -9.08
C ILE A 666 -12.15 4.96 -9.53
N ALA A 667 -13.30 4.42 -9.91
CA ALA A 667 -14.46 5.22 -10.31
C ALA A 667 -15.03 6.05 -9.14
N ALA A 668 -14.96 5.53 -7.90
CA ALA A 668 -15.33 6.25 -6.69
C ALA A 668 -14.35 7.40 -6.39
N GLN A 669 -13.04 7.18 -6.50
CA GLN A 669 -12.03 8.21 -6.31
C GLN A 669 -12.21 9.38 -7.29
N LYS A 670 -12.36 9.10 -8.59
CA LYS A 670 -12.59 10.16 -9.59
C LYS A 670 -13.84 10.98 -9.28
N LEU A 671 -14.88 10.33 -8.75
CA LEU A 671 -16.08 11.02 -8.29
C LEU A 671 -15.78 11.87 -7.05
N LEU A 672 -15.03 11.35 -6.06
CA LEU A 672 -14.63 12.10 -4.87
C LEU A 672 -13.84 13.37 -5.20
N GLU A 673 -12.82 13.26 -6.06
CA GLU A 673 -12.01 14.40 -6.52
C GLU A 673 -12.84 15.46 -7.23
N TRP A 674 -13.91 15.05 -7.90
CA TRP A 674 -14.86 15.97 -8.51
C TRP A 674 -15.81 16.61 -7.49
N LEU A 675 -16.18 15.91 -6.41
CA LEU A 675 -17.06 16.40 -5.36
C LEU A 675 -16.32 17.34 -4.37
N GLN A 676 -15.06 17.07 -4.04
CA GLN A 676 -14.28 17.78 -3.00
C GLN A 676 -14.17 19.31 -3.23
N PRO A 677 -13.89 19.83 -4.46
CA PRO A 677 -13.77 21.26 -4.70
C PRO A 677 -15.08 22.04 -4.54
N GLN A 678 -16.23 21.36 -4.42
CA GLN A 678 -17.56 21.99 -4.36
C GLN A 678 -17.93 22.48 -2.95
N GLY A 679 -16.98 22.49 -2.01
CA GLY A 679 -17.07 23.26 -0.76
C GLY A 679 -18.08 22.74 0.27
N GLY A 680 -18.48 21.47 0.18
CA GLY A 680 -19.43 20.86 1.12
C GLY A 680 -20.89 21.24 0.87
N GLU A 681 -21.23 21.93 -0.22
CA GLU A 681 -22.64 22.13 -0.57
C GLU A 681 -23.31 20.81 -1.00
N PRO A 682 -24.60 20.56 -0.65
CA PRO A 682 -25.31 19.38 -1.11
C PRO A 682 -25.48 19.31 -2.64
N ILE A 683 -24.88 18.32 -3.28
CA ILE A 683 -24.90 18.09 -4.72
C ILE A 683 -26.06 17.18 -5.10
N LYS A 684 -26.82 17.54 -6.14
CA LYS A 684 -27.95 16.72 -6.62
C LYS A 684 -27.45 15.54 -7.45
N PHE A 685 -28.10 14.39 -7.29
CA PHE A 685 -27.78 13.19 -8.07
C PHE A 685 -27.82 13.42 -9.60
N ARG A 686 -28.72 14.28 -10.09
CA ARG A 686 -28.80 14.63 -11.52
C ARG A 686 -27.56 15.39 -12.01
N ASP A 687 -26.95 16.21 -11.13
CA ASP A 687 -25.81 17.05 -11.49
C ASP A 687 -24.54 16.17 -11.59
N ILE A 688 -24.47 15.09 -10.79
CA ILE A 688 -23.46 14.02 -10.95
C ILE A 688 -23.58 13.36 -12.33
N LEU A 689 -24.80 13.01 -12.77
CA LEU A 689 -25.01 12.36 -14.07
C LEU A 689 -24.68 13.27 -15.26
N GLN A 690 -24.89 14.58 -15.11
CA GLN A 690 -24.74 15.56 -16.19
C GLN A 690 -23.32 16.13 -16.28
N TYR A 691 -22.70 16.45 -15.14
CA TYR A 691 -21.44 17.18 -15.06
C TYR A 691 -20.30 16.38 -14.42
N GLY A 692 -20.60 15.26 -13.78
CA GLY A 692 -19.61 14.39 -13.16
C GLY A 692 -18.64 13.74 -14.17
N PRO A 693 -17.61 13.03 -13.65
CA PRO A 693 -16.64 12.33 -14.46
C PRO A 693 -17.32 11.28 -15.35
N GLY A 694 -16.75 10.99 -16.52
CA GLY A 694 -17.35 10.09 -17.53
C GLY A 694 -17.79 8.73 -16.96
N ASP A 695 -16.98 8.19 -16.04
CA ASP A 695 -17.20 6.92 -15.36
C ASP A 695 -18.36 6.96 -14.33
N ALA A 696 -18.94 8.13 -14.06
CA ALA A 696 -20.09 8.33 -13.16
C ALA A 696 -21.32 8.95 -13.87
N ARG A 697 -21.33 9.09 -15.21
CA ARG A 697 -22.44 9.71 -15.94
C ARG A 697 -23.65 8.80 -16.18
N THR A 698 -23.49 7.50 -15.95
CA THR A 698 -24.62 6.55 -16.00
C THR A 698 -25.17 6.32 -14.60
N LYS A 699 -26.48 6.09 -14.49
CA LYS A 699 -27.15 5.86 -13.20
C LYS A 699 -26.47 4.74 -12.39
N LYS A 700 -26.20 3.60 -13.04
CA LYS A 700 -25.58 2.42 -12.41
C LYS A 700 -24.17 2.72 -11.89
N ALA A 701 -23.36 3.45 -12.66
CA ALA A 701 -21.99 3.75 -12.27
C ALA A 701 -21.93 4.80 -11.16
N ALA A 702 -22.76 5.86 -11.24
CA ALA A 702 -22.91 6.83 -10.16
C ALA A 702 -23.35 6.19 -8.84
N GLU A 703 -24.34 5.29 -8.88
CA GLU A 703 -24.80 4.56 -7.70
C GLU A 703 -23.71 3.68 -7.10
N THR A 704 -22.92 3.02 -7.95
CA THR A 704 -21.80 2.18 -7.50
C THR A 704 -20.73 3.01 -6.79
N SER A 705 -20.30 4.12 -7.42
CA SER A 705 -19.31 5.04 -6.83
C SER A 705 -19.81 5.68 -5.53
N LEU A 706 -21.05 6.16 -5.50
CA LEU A 706 -21.63 6.79 -4.29
C LEU A 706 -21.79 5.81 -3.13
N THR A 707 -22.09 4.54 -3.43
CA THR A 707 -22.16 3.48 -2.40
C THR A 707 -20.80 3.29 -1.75
N VAL A 708 -19.75 3.11 -2.57
CA VAL A 708 -18.36 2.99 -2.10
C VAL A 708 -17.94 4.22 -1.27
N LEU A 709 -18.20 5.44 -1.77
CA LEU A 709 -17.89 6.68 -1.04
C LEU A 709 -18.61 6.78 0.30
N SER A 710 -19.85 6.30 0.37
CA SER A 710 -20.63 6.30 1.60
C SER A 710 -20.14 5.25 2.61
N GLU A 711 -19.78 4.06 2.14
CA GLU A 711 -19.20 2.99 2.98
C GLU A 711 -17.86 3.40 3.58
N HIS A 712 -17.06 4.18 2.85
CA HIS A 712 -15.79 4.74 3.32
C HIS A 712 -15.92 6.06 4.09
N GLY A 713 -17.14 6.56 4.30
CA GLY A 713 -17.40 7.77 5.10
C GLY A 713 -17.04 9.09 4.42
N TRP A 714 -16.80 9.11 3.11
CA TRP A 714 -16.48 10.32 2.34
C TRP A 714 -17.71 11.14 1.95
N VAL A 715 -18.85 10.49 1.77
CA VAL A 715 -20.09 11.13 1.31
C VAL A 715 -21.27 10.64 2.14
N ARG A 716 -22.22 11.53 2.43
CA ARG A 716 -23.50 11.18 3.05
C ARG A 716 -24.68 11.62 2.19
N GLU A 717 -25.74 10.80 2.13
CA GLU A 717 -27.01 11.19 1.52
C GLU A 717 -27.78 12.11 2.48
N VAL A 718 -28.01 13.36 2.09
CA VAL A 718 -28.63 14.41 2.93
C VAL A 718 -30.12 14.61 2.66
N SER A 719 -30.60 14.27 1.47
CA SER A 719 -32.04 14.26 1.15
C SER A 719 -32.37 13.18 0.15
N LYS A 720 -33.57 12.60 0.29
CA LYS A 720 -34.14 11.63 -0.67
C LYS A 720 -34.91 12.31 -1.80
N ARG A 721 -35.41 13.54 -1.59
CA ARG A 721 -36.22 14.30 -2.58
C ARG A 721 -36.02 15.82 -2.40
N PRO A 722 -35.34 16.51 -3.34
CA PRO A 722 -34.50 15.94 -4.40
C PRO A 722 -33.35 15.12 -3.79
N ARG A 723 -32.90 14.06 -4.49
CA ARG A 723 -31.81 13.22 -3.99
C ARG A 723 -30.50 14.00 -3.99
N THR A 724 -29.93 14.26 -2.81
CA THR A 724 -28.70 15.06 -2.64
C THR A 724 -27.67 14.40 -1.75
N PHE A 725 -26.40 14.69 -2.03
CA PHE A 725 -25.24 14.14 -1.35
C PHE A 725 -24.31 15.25 -0.89
N GLU A 726 -23.66 15.07 0.24
CA GLU A 726 -22.71 16.01 0.81
C GLU A 726 -21.39 15.30 1.10
N VAL A 727 -20.27 15.97 0.81
CA VAL A 727 -18.92 15.49 1.14
C VAL A 727 -18.67 15.71 2.62
N VAL A 728 -18.27 14.66 3.33
CA VAL A 728 -17.84 14.75 4.72
C VAL A 728 -16.45 15.40 4.71
N ALA A 729 -16.32 16.61 5.24
CA ALA A 729 -15.06 17.34 5.21
C ALA A 729 -13.93 16.53 5.88
N ALA A 730 -12.82 16.32 5.15
CA ALA A 730 -11.58 15.87 5.75
C ALA A 730 -11.03 17.03 6.59
N ALA A 731 -10.90 16.84 7.90
CA ALA A 731 -10.48 17.86 8.85
C ALA A 731 -8.97 18.06 8.84
#